data_AF-A0A934ZEG2-F1
#
_entry.id   AF-A0A934ZEG2-F1
#
_cell.length_a   1.000
_cell.length_b   1.000
_cell.length_c   1.000
_cell.angle_alpha   90.00
_cell.angle_beta   90.00
_cell.angle_gamma   90.00
#
_symmetry.space_group_name_H-M   'P 1'
#
loop_
_entity.id
_entity.type
_entity.pdbx_description
1 polymer ?
#
loop_
_entity_poly.entity_id
_entity_poly.type
_entity_poly.pdbx_seq_one_letter_code
_entity_poly.pdbx_strand_id
1 'polypeptide(L)'
;MRHRQLGLLVGAVSLALACTDGNSVVGGPPDAASADLGPTDLGPTDLGPADLGPTDLGVDVPDVPVQVDVPDVPDVPVDVPFVCTADAQCVGRSEGGVCDVASGRCVQCLASADTCPSGQYCVAATNACAPGCRSDEACRSAGADGGAGSPTARCDTTTRQCVACLGNDDCPLGNLCVGNLCVTGCSPTRGCPADQACCSGACVNIQSNVAACGGCDTRCTLPNAVPACMNGNCAITSCVAPFADCDTSATNGCEVNTQSDLAHCGACGMACAPRPNTTARCAAGACAYECVTGFSDCNGAPSDGCEVDTRVTASHCGRCDNACSLANATSACAASACTVASCAAGFADCDGNAPNGCEANTRSDLAHCGACGTSCAARPNGAAVCVTGVCGVTCLAGYADCDGAAANGCESNTPTDLRNCGGCGRACSTNNATASCRVGVCAVESCNTGFGDCDGNLANACEANLNTSNAHCGACGRACLAGATCTAGACVLGPYGSGADAALTPTSGTVTINAVRSPANAAAGGTAVDLTAPTGFSVGQMVFLHQTQGAGAGSWEVRQIVALAGSRATVEAPLTAAYSSAGANRAQAVVMPQYSTVLVTGATLVAPAWDGNTGGILAFAARESVRVTSGAIVMSERGFRGHPRVSSNNRPGEQGEGAAGYGVQNTVPNSNGGGGGGRTSCECCWAGGGGGGGHASGGLVGSAGGAVCQPGGNAGLAVGVAAQTTMFFGGAGANGGADEDGYGSAGANGGGIIYVASPAISVESPGAIRSNGQTGNNEYNYAGCGSGGGGGGAGGAIYLRVGGINLGASLVTANGGAGGNDPGNCGTAGGNGSVGRITVRGSTTTSGTTAPAFAAVP
;
A
#
# COMPACT_ATOMS: atom_id res chain seq x y z
N MET A 1 46.62 21.09 40.66
CA MET A 1 46.66 21.15 42.15
C MET A 1 45.41 21.86 42.66
N ARG A 2 45.08 21.70 43.95
CA ARG A 2 43.84 22.13 44.66
C ARG A 2 42.58 21.31 44.32
N HIS A 3 41.68 21.21 45.30
CA HIS A 3 40.62 20.19 45.43
C HIS A 3 39.22 20.79 45.64
N ARG A 4 38.21 20.03 45.20
CA ARG A 4 36.80 19.86 45.68
C ARG A 4 36.12 19.00 44.60
N GLN A 5 35.77 17.71 44.75
CA GLN A 5 35.43 16.81 45.86
C GLN A 5 33.97 16.90 46.36
N LEU A 6 33.36 15.71 46.53
CA LEU A 6 31.94 15.37 46.69
C LEU A 6 31.10 15.58 45.39
N GLY A 7 30.09 14.76 45.10
CA GLY A 7 29.55 13.59 45.83
C GLY A 7 29.54 12.29 45.02
N LEU A 8 29.64 11.15 45.73
CA LEU A 8 29.50 9.80 45.18
C LEU A 8 28.15 9.22 45.66
N LEU A 9 27.43 8.49 44.79
CA LEU A 9 26.25 7.73 45.19
C LEU A 9 26.28 6.33 44.56
N VAL A 10 26.67 5.35 45.38
CA VAL A 10 26.50 3.92 45.10
C VAL A 10 25.33 3.44 45.94
N GLY A 11 24.35 2.78 45.32
CA GLY A 11 23.24 2.12 46.00
C GLY A 11 23.06 0.71 45.44
N ALA A 12 23.15 -0.30 46.29
CA ALA A 12 23.07 -1.71 45.91
C ALA A 12 22.52 -2.56 47.08
N VAL A 13 22.19 -3.82 46.77
CA VAL A 13 21.81 -4.92 47.69
C VAL A 13 20.38 -4.87 48.28
N SER A 14 19.50 -5.67 47.68
CA SER A 14 18.65 -6.71 48.32
C SER A 14 17.81 -7.37 47.20
N LEU A 15 18.12 -8.52 46.60
CA LEU A 15 18.47 -9.87 47.10
C LEU A 15 17.23 -10.74 47.42
N ALA A 16 17.34 -12.05 47.10
CA ALA A 16 16.31 -13.10 47.08
C ALA A 16 15.45 -13.12 45.77
N LEU A 17 15.24 -14.27 45.10
CA LEU A 17 15.85 -15.60 45.29
C LEU A 17 16.03 -16.33 43.94
N ALA A 18 16.96 -17.29 43.90
CA ALA A 18 17.34 -18.01 42.69
C ALA A 18 16.49 -19.25 42.41
N CYS A 19 16.47 -19.69 41.15
CA CYS A 19 16.71 -21.09 40.83
C CYS A 19 17.37 -21.19 39.45
N THR A 20 18.46 -21.94 39.34
CA THR A 20 19.20 -22.19 38.08
C THR A 20 19.46 -23.68 37.91
N ASP A 21 19.26 -24.15 36.69
CA ASP A 21 19.97 -25.22 35.98
C ASP A 21 20.24 -26.58 36.64
N GLY A 22 19.84 -27.63 35.92
CA GLY A 22 20.69 -28.82 35.73
C GLY A 22 20.17 -30.16 36.26
N ASN A 23 19.83 -31.07 35.34
CA ASN A 23 20.72 -32.21 35.09
C ASN A 23 20.50 -32.84 33.70
N SER A 24 21.34 -33.80 33.31
CA SER A 24 21.54 -34.16 31.89
C SER A 24 21.70 -35.66 31.59
N VAL A 25 21.49 -36.00 30.30
CA VAL A 25 22.02 -37.12 29.48
C VAL A 25 21.66 -38.60 29.76
N VAL A 26 21.90 -39.39 28.69
CA VAL A 26 21.84 -40.86 28.49
C VAL A 26 20.46 -41.37 28.01
N GLY A 27 20.33 -42.05 26.85
CA GLY A 27 21.34 -42.44 25.84
C GLY A 27 20.69 -42.94 24.53
N GLY A 28 21.50 -43.32 23.53
CA GLY A 28 21.03 -43.79 22.20
C GLY A 28 20.83 -45.31 22.07
N PRO A 29 20.28 -45.79 20.94
CA PRO A 29 19.98 -47.21 20.67
C PRO A 29 21.21 -48.02 20.21
N PRO A 30 21.14 -49.37 20.20
CA PRO A 30 20.83 -50.09 18.94
C PRO A 30 19.97 -51.38 19.13
N ASP A 31 19.82 -52.15 18.04
CA ASP A 31 18.84 -53.23 17.84
C ASP A 31 19.19 -54.65 18.39
N ALA A 32 18.20 -55.54 18.26
CA ALA A 32 18.28 -56.99 17.93
C ALA A 32 18.20 -58.11 19.01
N ALA A 33 17.00 -58.71 19.06
CA ALA A 33 16.73 -60.16 18.86
C ALA A 33 16.86 -61.24 19.99
N SER A 34 15.81 -62.07 20.06
CA SER A 34 15.69 -63.44 20.66
C SER A 34 15.71 -63.56 22.20
N ALA A 35 15.09 -64.57 22.84
CA ALA A 35 14.62 -65.87 22.34
C ALA A 35 13.32 -66.42 22.99
N ASP A 36 12.88 -67.57 22.46
CA ASP A 36 11.61 -68.32 22.61
C ASP A 36 11.53 -69.29 23.83
N LEU A 37 10.31 -69.53 24.37
CA LEU A 37 9.67 -70.86 24.58
C LEU A 37 8.43 -70.83 25.53
N GLY A 38 7.43 -71.68 25.24
CA GLY A 38 6.10 -71.77 25.92
C GLY A 38 6.04 -72.65 27.20
N PRO A 39 4.89 -73.31 27.57
CA PRO A 39 3.94 -74.00 26.66
C PRO A 39 2.41 -73.99 27.06
N THR A 40 1.62 -74.87 26.41
CA THR A 40 0.20 -75.29 26.65
C THR A 40 -0.93 -74.27 26.36
N ASP A 41 -2.02 -74.51 25.61
CA ASP A 41 -2.73 -75.69 24.98
C ASP A 41 -3.96 -76.25 25.74
N LEU A 42 -5.17 -76.06 25.15
CA LEU A 42 -6.15 -77.10 24.73
C LEU A 42 -7.51 -76.49 24.27
N GLY A 43 -8.19 -77.16 23.33
CA GLY A 43 -9.48 -76.75 22.71
C GLY A 43 -10.77 -77.16 23.47
N PRO A 44 -11.95 -77.33 22.81
CA PRO A 44 -12.12 -78.05 21.53
C PRO A 44 -13.21 -77.57 20.53
N THR A 45 -13.19 -78.17 19.32
CA THR A 45 -14.29 -78.41 18.32
C THR A 45 -15.17 -77.25 17.81
N ASP A 46 -15.39 -76.98 16.50
CA ASP A 46 -15.42 -77.74 15.21
C ASP A 46 -16.84 -78.20 14.76
N LEU A 47 -17.31 -77.67 13.61
CA LEU A 47 -17.68 -78.44 12.40
C LEU A 47 -18.30 -77.55 11.28
N GLY A 48 -18.00 -77.90 10.02
CA GLY A 48 -18.66 -77.39 8.79
C GLY A 48 -19.97 -78.12 8.46
N PRO A 49 -20.42 -78.22 7.18
CA PRO A 49 -19.64 -78.25 5.92
C PRO A 49 -19.81 -76.95 5.08
N ALA A 50 -18.95 -76.55 4.13
CA ALA A 50 -18.37 -77.27 2.96
C ALA A 50 -19.42 -77.57 1.86
N ASP A 51 -19.15 -77.59 0.56
CA ASP A 51 -18.05 -77.18 -0.35
C ASP A 51 -18.57 -77.48 -1.80
N LEU A 52 -17.74 -77.31 -2.84
CA LEU A 52 -17.98 -77.68 -4.25
C LEU A 52 -18.99 -76.77 -4.99
N GLY A 53 -18.71 -76.27 -6.20
CA GLY A 53 -17.48 -76.37 -7.01
C GLY A 53 -17.53 -75.40 -8.20
N PRO A 54 -16.40 -75.17 -8.91
CA PRO A 54 -16.28 -74.10 -9.89
C PRO A 54 -16.69 -74.51 -11.31
N THR A 55 -17.08 -73.52 -12.13
CA THR A 55 -16.56 -73.33 -13.51
C THR A 55 -16.99 -71.97 -14.07
N ASP A 56 -16.00 -71.11 -14.33
CA ASP A 56 -15.99 -70.21 -15.48
C ASP A 56 -14.83 -70.67 -16.40
N LEU A 57 -14.65 -70.05 -17.58
CA LEU A 57 -13.95 -70.56 -18.77
C LEU A 57 -14.77 -71.65 -19.48
N GLY A 58 -15.12 -71.55 -20.77
CA GLY A 58 -14.67 -70.63 -21.82
C GLY A 58 -13.58 -71.24 -22.71
N VAL A 59 -13.07 -70.47 -23.67
CA VAL A 59 -11.95 -70.81 -24.59
C VAL A 59 -12.29 -71.83 -25.72
N ASP A 60 -12.55 -71.30 -26.91
CA ASP A 60 -12.11 -71.77 -28.24
C ASP A 60 -12.40 -73.28 -28.74
N VAL A 61 -13.61 -73.60 -29.33
CA VAL A 61 -14.05 -74.60 -30.45
C VAL A 61 -14.61 -76.24 -30.22
N PRO A 62 -16.03 -76.86 -29.90
CA PRO A 62 -17.04 -78.32 -29.56
C PRO A 62 -18.86 -78.90 -29.51
N ASP A 63 -19.70 -80.21 -29.24
CA ASP A 63 -21.40 -80.87 -29.24
C ASP A 63 -22.40 -82.38 -28.65
N VAL A 64 -23.90 -82.85 -28.49
CA VAL A 64 -24.97 -84.33 -28.31
C VAL A 64 -26.70 -84.87 -27.71
N PRO A 65 -27.70 -86.10 -27.84
CA PRO A 65 -29.36 -86.69 -27.43
C PRO A 65 -30.43 -88.26 -27.27
N VAL A 66 -31.87 -88.71 -26.79
CA VAL A 66 -33.03 -90.14 -26.75
C VAL A 66 -34.74 -90.53 -26.04
N GLN A 67 -35.97 -91.53 -25.82
CA GLN A 67 -37.14 -92.90 -26.01
C GLN A 67 -38.72 -93.45 -25.09
N VAL A 68 -39.97 -94.42 -24.91
CA VAL A 68 -41.27 -95.66 -25.20
C VAL A 68 -42.77 -96.27 -24.21
N ASP A 69 -44.05 -97.21 -24.02
CA ASP A 69 -45.38 -98.41 -24.34
C ASP A 69 -46.95 -99.05 -23.45
N VAL A 70 -48.13 -100.09 -23.66
CA VAL A 70 -49.73 -100.65 -22.95
C VAL A 70 -51.01 -102.08 -23.03
N PRO A 71 -52.37 -102.50 -22.35
CA PRO A 71 -53.62 -103.82 -22.15
C PRO A 71 -55.49 -104.02 -21.87
N ASP A 72 -56.76 -104.90 -21.51
CA ASP A 72 -57.84 -106.31 -21.09
C ASP A 72 -59.73 -106.60 -20.97
N VAL A 73 -61.01 -107.50 -20.67
CA VAL A 73 -62.08 -108.86 -20.09
C VAL A 73 -63.95 -109.29 -19.99
N PRO A 74 -64.94 -110.34 -19.31
CA PRO A 74 -66.54 -111.17 -19.51
C PRO A 74 -68.15 -111.99 -18.71
N ASP A 75 -69.53 -112.80 -18.61
CA ASP A 75 -70.93 -113.48 -17.64
C ASP A 75 -72.52 -114.54 -17.88
N VAL A 76 -73.84 -114.99 -17.09
CA VAL A 76 -75.22 -116.21 -17.06
C VAL A 76 -77.07 -116.45 -16.54
N PRO A 77 -78.09 -117.61 -16.12
CA PRO A 77 -79.85 -118.12 -16.17
C PRO A 77 -81.40 -119.07 -15.38
N VAL A 78 -82.89 -119.64 -15.20
CA VAL A 78 -84.17 -120.62 -14.30
C VAL A 78 -85.95 -121.36 -14.51
N ASP A 79 -87.12 -122.03 -13.66
CA ASP A 79 -88.70 -123.00 -13.76
C ASP A 79 -90.27 -123.36 -12.68
N VAL A 80 -91.68 -124.10 -12.38
CA VAL A 80 -93.12 -125.26 -12.48
C VAL A 80 -94.88 -125.54 -11.70
N PRO A 81 -96.13 -126.54 -11.79
CA PRO A 81 -97.92 -126.83 -11.43
C PRO A 81 -99.26 -128.08 -10.76
N PHE A 82 -100.84 -128.30 -10.72
CA PHE A 82 -102.21 -129.28 -9.92
C PHE A 82 -103.95 -130.17 -10.14
N VAL A 83 -105.41 -130.37 -9.48
CA VAL A 83 -106.94 -131.45 -9.51
C VAL A 83 -108.77 -131.62 -8.85
N CYS A 84 -110.19 -132.27 -9.22
CA CYS A 84 -111.94 -132.70 -8.70
C CYS A 84 -112.73 -134.13 -9.07
N THR A 85 -114.06 -134.44 -8.65
CA THR A 85 -115.16 -135.51 -9.07
C THR A 85 -116.80 -135.50 -8.64
N ALA A 86 -118.02 -135.15 -9.33
CA ALA A 86 -119.63 -135.47 -9.10
C ALA A 86 -121.14 -134.94 -9.78
N ASP A 87 -121.52 -134.20 -10.94
CA ASP A 87 -122.80 -133.55 -11.70
C ASP A 87 -123.46 -131.98 -11.62
N ALA A 88 -124.54 -131.40 -12.32
CA ALA A 88 -125.52 -130.31 -11.78
C ALA A 88 -126.20 -130.76 -10.46
N GLN A 89 -125.77 -131.96 -10.16
CA GLN A 89 -125.70 -132.74 -8.98
C GLN A 89 -124.25 -132.77 -8.22
N CYS A 90 -122.93 -132.46 -8.61
CA CYS A 90 -121.66 -131.95 -7.80
C CYS A 90 -122.24 -130.63 -7.15
N VAL A 91 -123.22 -129.87 -7.73
CA VAL A 91 -123.90 -128.70 -7.05
C VAL A 91 -124.40 -129.09 -5.66
N GLY A 92 -123.72 -128.58 -4.63
CA GLY A 92 -124.01 -128.89 -3.22
C GLY A 92 -123.41 -130.21 -2.71
N ARG A 93 -122.75 -131.01 -3.55
CA ARG A 93 -121.89 -132.12 -3.13
C ARG A 93 -120.46 -131.65 -2.88
N SER A 94 -119.80 -132.42 -2.02
CA SER A 94 -118.43 -132.22 -1.54
C SER A 94 -117.39 -132.07 -2.64
N GLU A 95 -117.67 -132.59 -3.83
CA GLU A 95 -116.63 -132.67 -4.82
C GLU A 95 -116.50 -131.38 -5.67
N GLY A 96 -117.51 -130.49 -5.87
CA GLY A 96 -117.46 -129.42 -6.92
C GLY A 96 -118.74 -129.10 -7.72
N GLY A 97 -118.72 -128.49 -8.92
CA GLY A 97 -119.96 -127.90 -9.53
C GLY A 97 -120.41 -128.32 -10.95
N VAL A 98 -119.56 -128.90 -11.81
CA VAL A 98 -119.80 -128.99 -13.28
C VAL A 98 -119.72 -130.40 -13.90
N CYS A 99 -120.79 -130.91 -14.53
CA CYS A 99 -120.89 -132.33 -14.90
C CYS A 99 -119.85 -132.78 -15.95
N ASP A 100 -119.14 -133.87 -15.65
CA ASP A 100 -118.45 -134.69 -16.64
C ASP A 100 -119.38 -135.84 -17.02
N VAL A 101 -120.27 -135.50 -17.95
CA VAL A 101 -121.23 -136.41 -18.58
C VAL A 101 -120.58 -137.63 -19.23
N ALA A 102 -119.25 -137.67 -19.41
CA ALA A 102 -118.54 -138.82 -19.97
C ALA A 102 -118.04 -139.79 -18.88
N SER A 103 -117.42 -139.31 -17.79
CA SER A 103 -117.01 -140.19 -16.69
C SER A 103 -118.15 -140.56 -15.72
N GLY A 104 -119.32 -139.95 -15.87
CA GLY A 104 -120.44 -140.10 -14.92
C GLY A 104 -120.13 -139.46 -13.56
N ARG A 105 -119.12 -138.59 -13.52
CA ARG A 105 -118.80 -137.71 -12.41
C ARG A 105 -119.20 -136.27 -12.81
N CYS A 106 -119.00 -135.34 -11.91
CA CYS A 106 -118.62 -133.96 -12.22
C CYS A 106 -117.14 -133.91 -12.14
N VAL A 107 -116.76 -132.69 -12.37
CA VAL A 107 -115.50 -132.08 -12.20
C VAL A 107 -115.78 -130.68 -11.61
N GLN A 108 -114.80 -129.99 -11.02
CA GLN A 108 -115.06 -128.61 -10.56
C GLN A 108 -115.12 -127.67 -11.77
N CYS A 109 -114.67 -128.19 -12.92
CA CYS A 109 -114.52 -127.54 -14.20
C CYS A 109 -114.32 -128.61 -15.28
N LEU A 110 -114.60 -128.32 -16.55
CA LEU A 110 -114.09 -129.11 -17.67
C LEU A 110 -112.98 -128.34 -18.38
N ALA A 111 -112.05 -129.02 -19.05
CA ALA A 111 -111.03 -128.35 -19.86
C ALA A 111 -111.62 -127.45 -20.98
N SER A 112 -112.83 -127.75 -21.43
CA SER A 112 -113.63 -126.96 -22.39
C SER A 112 -114.49 -125.86 -21.74
N ALA A 113 -114.64 -125.88 -20.41
CA ALA A 113 -115.43 -124.94 -19.63
C ALA A 113 -114.77 -124.75 -18.26
N ASP A 114 -113.69 -123.98 -18.24
CA ASP A 114 -112.92 -123.69 -17.03
C ASP A 114 -113.69 -122.70 -16.14
N THR A 115 -114.61 -123.25 -15.34
CA THR A 115 -115.42 -122.55 -14.34
C THR A 115 -114.70 -122.34 -13.01
N CYS A 116 -113.37 -122.53 -12.95
CA CYS A 116 -112.64 -122.40 -11.70
C CYS A 116 -112.65 -120.96 -11.15
N PRO A 117 -112.64 -120.81 -9.80
CA PRO A 117 -112.39 -119.53 -9.16
C PRO A 117 -111.06 -118.91 -9.59
N SER A 118 -110.94 -117.58 -9.47
CA SER A 118 -109.64 -116.90 -9.63
C SER A 118 -108.58 -117.47 -8.68
N GLY A 119 -107.32 -117.51 -9.15
CA GLY A 119 -106.23 -118.24 -8.49
C GLY A 119 -106.20 -119.74 -8.79
N GLN A 120 -107.16 -120.26 -9.59
CA GLN A 120 -107.22 -121.66 -9.98
C GLN A 120 -107.46 -121.85 -11.49
N TYR A 121 -107.03 -123.01 -12.02
CA TYR A 121 -107.21 -123.41 -13.41
C TYR A 121 -107.63 -124.88 -13.53
N CYS A 122 -108.34 -125.23 -14.60
CA CYS A 122 -108.83 -126.59 -14.79
C CYS A 122 -107.76 -127.56 -15.28
N VAL A 123 -107.46 -128.61 -14.49
CA VAL A 123 -106.54 -129.68 -14.93
C VAL A 123 -107.28 -130.77 -15.68
N ALA A 124 -107.17 -130.75 -17.01
CA ALA A 124 -107.88 -131.62 -17.95
C ALA A 124 -107.76 -133.15 -17.72
N ALA A 125 -106.76 -133.61 -16.96
CA ALA A 125 -106.54 -135.04 -16.69
C ALA A 125 -107.35 -135.59 -15.50
N THR A 126 -107.81 -134.69 -14.62
CA THR A 126 -108.43 -135.02 -13.32
C THR A 126 -109.65 -134.15 -13.02
N ASN A 127 -109.76 -133.04 -13.74
CA ASN A 127 -110.86 -132.11 -13.82
C ASN A 127 -111.27 -131.50 -12.45
N ALA A 128 -110.32 -130.85 -11.77
CA ALA A 128 -110.62 -129.56 -11.13
C ALA A 128 -109.51 -128.56 -11.40
N CYS A 129 -109.92 -127.32 -11.16
CA CYS A 129 -109.32 -126.33 -10.28
C CYS A 129 -108.16 -126.82 -9.41
N ALA A 130 -106.99 -126.68 -10.00
CA ALA A 130 -105.69 -126.62 -9.37
C ALA A 130 -105.36 -125.17 -9.00
N PRO A 131 -104.69 -124.88 -7.87
CA PRO A 131 -104.03 -123.59 -7.70
C PRO A 131 -103.05 -123.30 -8.84
N GLY A 132 -103.02 -122.06 -9.32
CA GLY A 132 -102.16 -121.62 -10.41
C GLY A 132 -102.90 -120.82 -11.47
N CYS A 133 -102.13 -120.07 -12.28
CA CYS A 133 -102.69 -119.12 -13.22
C CYS A 133 -103.15 -119.79 -14.55
N ARG A 134 -104.21 -119.24 -15.14
CA ARG A 134 -104.69 -119.59 -16.48
C ARG A 134 -104.47 -118.50 -17.53
N SER A 135 -104.29 -117.27 -17.09
CA SER A 135 -104.03 -116.08 -17.90
C SER A 135 -103.55 -114.93 -17.00
N ASP A 136 -103.01 -113.85 -17.58
CA ASP A 136 -102.58 -112.66 -16.83
C ASP A 136 -103.69 -112.08 -15.93
N GLU A 137 -104.95 -112.09 -16.39
CA GLU A 137 -106.13 -111.69 -15.61
C GLU A 137 -106.30 -112.46 -14.28
N ALA A 138 -105.87 -113.72 -14.23
CA ALA A 138 -105.85 -114.49 -12.98
C ALA A 138 -104.77 -113.94 -12.02
N CYS A 139 -103.58 -113.65 -12.53
CA CYS A 139 -102.48 -113.06 -11.74
C CYS A 139 -102.78 -111.65 -11.21
N ARG A 140 -103.61 -110.87 -11.93
CA ARG A 140 -104.06 -109.54 -11.50
C ARG A 140 -105.14 -109.55 -10.41
N SER A 141 -105.81 -110.69 -10.19
CA SER A 141 -107.00 -110.77 -9.31
C SER A 141 -106.83 -111.67 -8.07
N ALA A 142 -105.67 -112.31 -7.92
CA ALA A 142 -105.41 -113.27 -6.85
C ALA A 142 -104.97 -112.65 -5.51
N GLY A 143 -105.84 -111.85 -4.90
CA GLY A 143 -105.86 -111.65 -3.43
C GLY A 143 -106.30 -112.91 -2.68
N ALA A 144 -105.91 -114.08 -3.22
CA ALA A 144 -106.56 -115.37 -3.10
C ALA A 144 -105.69 -116.55 -3.60
N ASP A 145 -104.38 -116.38 -3.82
CA ASP A 145 -103.43 -117.52 -3.87
C ASP A 145 -102.01 -117.23 -3.30
N GLY A 146 -101.61 -115.96 -3.12
CA GLY A 146 -100.51 -115.58 -2.22
C GLY A 146 -99.25 -114.97 -2.84
N GLY A 147 -99.25 -114.71 -4.15
CA GLY A 147 -98.33 -113.74 -4.75
C GLY A 147 -98.86 -112.31 -4.62
N ALA A 148 -97.98 -111.31 -4.54
CA ALA A 148 -98.41 -109.90 -4.60
C ALA A 148 -98.90 -109.58 -6.02
N GLY A 149 -100.22 -109.38 -6.19
CA GLY A 149 -100.85 -109.06 -7.46
C GLY A 149 -100.43 -107.70 -8.02
N SER A 150 -99.28 -107.64 -8.69
CA SER A 150 -98.88 -106.48 -9.48
C SER A 150 -99.83 -106.32 -10.69
N PRO A 151 -100.21 -105.10 -11.10
CA PRO A 151 -100.88 -104.90 -12.39
C PRO A 151 -100.04 -105.39 -13.58
N THR A 152 -98.71 -105.48 -13.42
CA THR A 152 -97.77 -106.03 -14.40
C THR A 152 -97.63 -107.55 -14.35
N ALA A 153 -98.20 -108.24 -13.35
CA ALA A 153 -98.00 -109.67 -13.16
C ALA A 153 -98.51 -110.47 -14.38
N ARG A 154 -97.66 -111.38 -14.87
CA ARG A 154 -97.95 -112.21 -16.05
C ARG A 154 -98.03 -113.68 -15.67
N CYS A 155 -98.90 -114.39 -16.36
CA CYS A 155 -99.03 -115.82 -16.19
C CYS A 155 -98.06 -116.53 -17.13
N ASP A 156 -97.03 -117.17 -16.59
CA ASP A 156 -96.33 -118.19 -17.36
C ASP A 156 -97.26 -119.41 -17.49
N THR A 157 -97.89 -119.55 -18.65
CA THR A 157 -98.81 -120.67 -18.93
C THR A 157 -98.12 -122.04 -19.00
N THR A 158 -96.78 -122.07 -18.99
CA THR A 158 -95.95 -123.29 -18.91
C THR A 158 -95.86 -123.78 -17.47
N THR A 159 -95.36 -122.93 -16.56
CA THR A 159 -95.19 -123.28 -15.14
C THR A 159 -96.45 -123.06 -14.28
N ARG A 160 -97.44 -122.32 -14.80
CA ARG A 160 -98.67 -121.88 -14.09
C ARG A 160 -98.43 -120.91 -12.94
N GLN A 161 -97.28 -120.26 -12.93
CA GLN A 161 -96.90 -119.26 -11.92
C GLN A 161 -97.11 -117.82 -12.41
N CYS A 162 -97.39 -116.93 -11.45
CA CYS A 162 -97.47 -115.50 -11.69
C CYS A 162 -96.11 -114.84 -11.45
N VAL A 163 -95.55 -114.23 -12.50
CA VAL A 163 -94.21 -113.63 -12.51
C VAL A 163 -94.28 -112.12 -12.74
N ALA A 164 -93.24 -111.38 -12.33
CA ALA A 164 -93.21 -109.92 -12.48
C ALA A 164 -92.94 -109.48 -13.93
N CYS A 165 -92.20 -110.31 -14.68
CA CYS A 165 -91.86 -110.12 -16.09
C CYS A 165 -91.56 -111.47 -16.76
N LEU A 166 -91.73 -111.53 -18.09
CA LEU A 166 -91.25 -112.61 -18.96
C LEU A 166 -90.27 -112.10 -20.03
N GLY A 167 -90.38 -110.82 -20.39
CA GLY A 167 -89.37 -110.07 -21.15
C GLY A 167 -89.04 -108.74 -20.47
N ASN A 168 -87.96 -108.10 -20.93
CA ASN A 168 -87.56 -106.78 -20.44
C ASN A 168 -88.70 -105.74 -20.49
N ASP A 169 -89.55 -105.83 -21.51
CA ASP A 169 -90.63 -104.87 -21.77
C ASP A 169 -91.77 -104.87 -20.74
N ASP A 170 -91.84 -105.87 -19.88
CA ASP A 170 -92.83 -105.98 -18.81
C ASP A 170 -92.48 -105.14 -17.56
N CYS A 171 -91.23 -104.69 -17.45
CA CYS A 171 -90.73 -103.89 -16.32
C CYS A 171 -90.98 -102.38 -16.49
N PRO A 172 -90.95 -101.56 -15.43
CA PRO A 172 -90.82 -100.10 -15.57
C PRO A 172 -89.46 -99.72 -16.19
N LEU A 173 -89.32 -98.50 -16.75
CA LEU A 173 -88.05 -97.99 -17.26
C LEU A 173 -86.98 -97.90 -16.16
N GLY A 174 -85.69 -97.93 -16.56
CA GLY A 174 -84.57 -98.06 -15.62
C GLY A 174 -84.51 -99.40 -14.87
N ASN A 175 -85.30 -100.40 -15.30
CA ASN A 175 -85.26 -101.76 -14.79
C ASN A 175 -85.32 -102.77 -15.96
N LEU A 176 -84.60 -103.89 -15.78
CA LEU A 176 -84.51 -105.02 -16.70
C LEU A 176 -85.12 -106.27 -16.07
N CYS A 177 -85.59 -107.21 -16.90
CA CYS A 177 -86.10 -108.50 -16.43
C CYS A 177 -84.94 -109.49 -16.30
N VAL A 178 -84.68 -109.95 -15.08
CA VAL A 178 -83.64 -110.94 -14.76
C VAL A 178 -84.25 -111.98 -13.84
N GLY A 179 -84.32 -113.24 -14.31
CA GLY A 179 -84.89 -114.35 -13.52
C GLY A 179 -86.34 -114.11 -13.08
N ASN A 180 -87.20 -113.68 -13.99
CA ASN A 180 -88.63 -113.39 -13.78
C ASN A 180 -88.94 -112.25 -12.79
N LEU A 181 -87.92 -111.47 -12.39
CA LEU A 181 -88.02 -110.27 -11.54
C LEU A 181 -87.47 -109.03 -12.26
N CYS A 182 -88.08 -107.88 -12.02
CA CYS A 182 -87.56 -106.60 -12.49
C CYS A 182 -86.49 -106.06 -11.53
N VAL A 183 -85.25 -105.92 -12.01
CA VAL A 183 -84.11 -105.40 -11.25
C VAL A 183 -83.60 -104.10 -11.86
N THR A 184 -83.09 -103.19 -11.03
CA THR A 184 -82.63 -101.87 -11.48
C THR A 184 -81.39 -101.97 -12.36
N GLY A 185 -81.43 -101.34 -13.53
CA GLY A 185 -80.42 -101.44 -14.58
C GLY A 185 -80.99 -100.98 -15.93
N CYS A 186 -80.13 -100.72 -16.90
CA CYS A 186 -80.52 -100.21 -18.21
C CYS A 186 -79.75 -100.89 -19.34
N SER A 187 -80.30 -100.84 -20.55
CA SER A 187 -79.69 -101.44 -21.76
C SER A 187 -79.93 -100.54 -22.99
N PRO A 188 -79.24 -100.77 -24.12
CA PRO A 188 -79.48 -100.03 -25.36
C PRO A 188 -80.90 -100.13 -25.90
N THR A 189 -81.63 -101.21 -25.57
CA THR A 189 -83.06 -101.37 -25.92
C THR A 189 -84.01 -100.87 -24.84
N ARG A 190 -83.51 -100.56 -23.63
CA ARG A 190 -84.33 -100.17 -22.48
C ARG A 190 -83.65 -99.10 -21.62
N GLY A 191 -83.93 -97.86 -22.01
CA GLY A 191 -83.36 -96.67 -21.38
C GLY A 191 -83.83 -96.43 -19.95
N CYS A 192 -83.18 -95.44 -19.34
CA CYS A 192 -83.54 -94.89 -18.05
C CYS A 192 -84.79 -93.98 -18.14
N PRO A 193 -85.37 -93.58 -17.01
CA PRO A 193 -86.32 -92.46 -16.94
C PRO A 193 -85.70 -91.16 -17.49
N ALA A 194 -86.54 -90.14 -17.70
CA ALA A 194 -86.09 -88.83 -18.19
C ALA A 194 -84.93 -88.25 -17.35
N ASP A 195 -84.07 -87.48 -18.03
CA ASP A 195 -82.90 -86.79 -17.46
C ASP A 195 -81.82 -87.70 -16.83
N GLN A 196 -81.87 -89.00 -17.15
CA GLN A 196 -80.86 -89.98 -16.80
C GLN A 196 -80.31 -90.68 -18.05
N ALA A 197 -78.98 -90.82 -18.14
CA ALA A 197 -78.32 -91.63 -19.17
C ALA A 197 -77.94 -93.00 -18.62
N CYS A 198 -77.85 -93.99 -19.51
CA CYS A 198 -77.37 -95.32 -19.17
C CYS A 198 -75.84 -95.37 -19.24
N CYS A 199 -75.17 -95.09 -18.12
CA CYS A 199 -73.71 -95.09 -18.04
C CYS A 199 -73.26 -96.40 -17.38
N SER A 200 -72.53 -97.24 -18.13
CA SER A 200 -72.00 -98.54 -17.67
C SER A 200 -73.05 -99.46 -17.01
N GLY A 201 -74.27 -99.48 -17.57
CA GLY A 201 -75.40 -100.31 -17.11
C GLY A 201 -76.22 -99.72 -15.96
N ALA A 202 -75.81 -98.60 -15.38
CA ALA A 202 -76.53 -97.87 -14.33
C ALA A 202 -77.14 -96.57 -14.86
N CYS A 203 -78.30 -96.18 -14.31
CA CYS A 203 -78.93 -94.91 -14.63
C CYS A 203 -78.33 -93.76 -13.82
N VAL A 204 -77.67 -92.83 -14.52
CA VAL A 204 -76.99 -91.68 -13.91
C VAL A 204 -77.68 -90.38 -14.35
N ASN A 205 -78.03 -89.52 -13.39
CA ASN A 205 -78.59 -88.20 -13.70
C ASN A 205 -77.50 -87.30 -14.30
N ILE A 206 -77.61 -87.03 -15.61
CA ILE A 206 -76.63 -86.24 -16.36
C ILE A 206 -76.79 -84.73 -16.17
N GLN A 207 -77.86 -84.28 -15.50
CA GLN A 207 -78.08 -82.86 -15.21
C GLN A 207 -77.34 -82.36 -13.96
N SER A 208 -76.97 -83.26 -13.04
CA SER A 208 -76.43 -82.93 -11.72
C SER A 208 -75.17 -83.73 -11.30
N ASN A 209 -74.80 -84.79 -12.00
CA ASN A 209 -73.59 -85.56 -11.65
C ASN A 209 -72.32 -84.96 -12.27
N VAL A 210 -71.42 -84.44 -11.43
CA VAL A 210 -70.12 -83.85 -11.82
C VAL A 210 -69.20 -84.84 -12.57
N ALA A 211 -69.38 -86.15 -12.38
CA ALA A 211 -68.60 -87.19 -13.08
C ALA A 211 -69.19 -87.61 -14.45
N ALA A 212 -70.40 -87.15 -14.79
CA ALA A 212 -71.13 -87.53 -16.00
C ALA A 212 -72.09 -86.38 -16.37
N CYS A 213 -71.53 -85.19 -16.65
CA CYS A 213 -72.32 -83.97 -16.83
C CYS A 213 -72.63 -83.74 -18.31
N GLY A 214 -73.91 -83.73 -18.67
CA GLY A 214 -74.38 -83.63 -20.06
C GLY A 214 -74.23 -84.93 -20.88
N GLY A 215 -73.60 -85.96 -20.34
CA GLY A 215 -73.37 -87.25 -21.01
C GLY A 215 -72.70 -88.27 -20.08
N CYS A 216 -72.45 -89.47 -20.58
CA CYS A 216 -71.59 -90.43 -19.88
C CYS A 216 -70.11 -90.07 -20.08
N ASP A 217 -69.29 -90.31 -19.05
CA ASP A 217 -67.84 -90.06 -19.00
C ASP A 217 -67.39 -88.59 -19.20
N THR A 218 -68.32 -87.65 -19.41
CA THR A 218 -68.08 -86.20 -19.44
C THR A 218 -67.94 -85.62 -18.03
N ARG A 219 -66.85 -85.99 -17.35
CA ARG A 219 -66.48 -85.41 -16.04
C ARG A 219 -66.11 -83.93 -16.19
N CYS A 220 -66.71 -83.07 -15.37
CA CYS A 220 -66.30 -81.67 -15.28
C CYS A 220 -64.92 -81.54 -14.61
N THR A 221 -63.93 -81.10 -15.39
CA THR A 221 -62.59 -80.73 -14.91
C THR A 221 -62.31 -79.29 -15.30
N LEU A 222 -62.36 -78.37 -14.32
CA LEU A 222 -62.19 -76.93 -14.53
C LEU A 222 -60.90 -76.46 -13.84
N PRO A 223 -59.94 -75.82 -14.55
CA PRO A 223 -58.72 -75.29 -13.95
C PRO A 223 -59.01 -74.36 -12.77
N ASN A 224 -58.29 -74.55 -11.66
CA ASN A 224 -58.34 -73.71 -10.46
C ASN A 224 -59.75 -73.45 -9.89
N ALA A 225 -60.74 -74.30 -10.18
CA ALA A 225 -62.14 -74.12 -9.82
C ALA A 225 -62.72 -75.37 -9.15
N VAL A 226 -63.78 -75.18 -8.36
CA VAL A 226 -64.62 -76.25 -7.83
C VAL A 226 -65.77 -76.50 -8.82
N PRO A 227 -65.76 -77.60 -9.59
CA PRO A 227 -66.77 -77.87 -10.60
C PRO A 227 -68.07 -78.42 -9.98
N ALA A 228 -69.19 -77.90 -10.46
CA ALA A 228 -70.51 -78.53 -10.33
C ALA A 228 -71.08 -78.87 -11.71
N CYS A 229 -72.08 -79.73 -11.72
CA CYS A 229 -72.93 -79.96 -12.88
C CYS A 229 -74.29 -79.30 -12.62
N MET A 230 -74.73 -78.41 -13.52
CA MET A 230 -76.02 -77.72 -13.41
C MET A 230 -76.73 -77.76 -14.77
N ASN A 231 -77.90 -78.40 -14.80
CA ASN A 231 -78.71 -78.59 -16.02
C ASN A 231 -77.93 -79.26 -17.18
N GLY A 232 -76.93 -80.09 -16.85
CA GLY A 232 -76.09 -80.80 -17.84
C GLY A 232 -74.89 -80.03 -18.36
N ASN A 233 -74.66 -78.81 -17.88
CA ASN A 233 -73.44 -78.05 -18.16
C ASN A 233 -72.51 -78.01 -16.94
N CYS A 234 -71.20 -78.02 -17.18
CA CYS A 234 -70.22 -77.76 -16.15
C CYS A 234 -70.28 -76.28 -15.73
N ALA A 235 -70.32 -76.03 -14.42
CA ALA A 235 -70.39 -74.70 -13.83
C ALA A 235 -69.33 -74.54 -12.73
N ILE A 236 -68.78 -73.33 -12.60
CA ILE A 236 -67.91 -72.96 -11.49
C ILE A 236 -68.79 -72.71 -10.26
N THR A 237 -68.56 -73.44 -9.18
CA THR A 237 -69.23 -73.19 -7.88
C THR A 237 -68.48 -72.12 -7.08
N SER A 238 -67.16 -72.18 -7.13
CA SER A 238 -66.23 -71.25 -6.49
C SER A 238 -64.84 -71.47 -7.06
N CYS A 239 -64.06 -70.40 -7.18
CA CYS A 239 -62.64 -70.52 -7.48
C CYS A 239 -61.83 -71.04 -6.30
N VAL A 240 -60.74 -71.75 -6.58
CA VAL A 240 -59.72 -72.11 -5.61
C VAL A 240 -58.80 -70.90 -5.45
N ALA A 241 -58.80 -70.27 -4.28
CA ALA A 241 -57.92 -69.13 -3.99
C ALA A 241 -56.45 -69.50 -4.26
N PRO A 242 -55.64 -68.63 -4.90
CA PRO A 242 -55.87 -67.20 -5.17
C PRO A 242 -56.57 -66.87 -6.50
N PHE A 243 -57.09 -67.86 -7.23
CA PHE A 243 -57.65 -67.63 -8.56
C PHE A 243 -59.06 -67.00 -8.51
N ALA A 244 -59.38 -66.26 -9.56
CA ALA A 244 -60.70 -65.72 -9.84
C ALA A 244 -61.11 -66.02 -11.29
N ASP A 245 -62.42 -66.07 -11.52
CA ASP A 245 -63.09 -66.13 -12.82
C ASP A 245 -63.39 -64.68 -13.22
N CYS A 246 -62.66 -64.14 -14.20
CA CYS A 246 -62.71 -62.72 -14.55
C CYS A 246 -63.35 -62.43 -15.91
N ASP A 247 -63.46 -63.42 -16.80
CA ASP A 247 -64.26 -63.36 -18.02
C ASP A 247 -65.68 -63.95 -17.85
N THR A 248 -66.00 -64.56 -16.70
CA THR A 248 -67.25 -65.26 -16.36
C THR A 248 -67.52 -66.54 -17.16
N SER A 249 -66.47 -67.13 -17.75
CA SER A 249 -66.55 -68.33 -18.59
C SER A 249 -66.22 -69.60 -17.82
N ALA A 250 -67.28 -70.36 -17.51
CA ALA A 250 -67.17 -71.71 -16.96
C ALA A 250 -66.44 -72.75 -17.86
N THR A 251 -65.92 -72.36 -19.03
CA THR A 251 -65.20 -73.26 -19.96
C THR A 251 -63.68 -73.27 -19.76
N ASN A 252 -63.09 -72.20 -19.20
CA ASN A 252 -61.65 -72.09 -18.93
C ASN A 252 -61.29 -72.24 -17.43
N GLY A 253 -62.28 -72.27 -16.54
CA GLY A 253 -62.06 -72.35 -15.09
C GLY A 253 -61.79 -70.96 -14.51
N CYS A 254 -61.04 -70.89 -13.41
CA CYS A 254 -60.62 -69.62 -12.83
C CYS A 254 -59.20 -69.29 -13.32
N GLU A 255 -59.14 -68.37 -14.28
CA GLU A 255 -58.00 -68.13 -15.17
C GLU A 255 -57.00 -67.11 -14.62
N VAL A 256 -57.44 -66.21 -13.73
CA VAL A 256 -56.62 -65.11 -13.20
C VAL A 256 -56.14 -65.37 -11.78
N ASN A 257 -54.82 -65.35 -11.54
CA ASN A 257 -54.27 -65.33 -10.18
C ASN A 257 -54.25 -63.91 -9.61
N THR A 258 -55.27 -63.56 -8.82
CA THR A 258 -55.42 -62.21 -8.25
C THR A 258 -54.32 -61.79 -7.26
N GLN A 259 -53.44 -62.70 -6.82
CA GLN A 259 -52.32 -62.36 -5.94
C GLN A 259 -51.03 -61.95 -6.68
N SER A 260 -50.92 -62.24 -7.98
CA SER A 260 -49.71 -62.00 -8.78
C SER A 260 -49.95 -61.31 -10.12
N ASP A 261 -51.19 -61.32 -10.64
CA ASP A 261 -51.52 -60.65 -11.89
C ASP A 261 -51.58 -59.12 -11.73
N LEU A 262 -50.88 -58.38 -12.59
CA LEU A 262 -50.76 -56.92 -12.51
C LEU A 262 -52.00 -56.15 -13.01
N ALA A 263 -52.82 -56.78 -13.86
CA ALA A 263 -54.05 -56.23 -14.40
C ALA A 263 -55.31 -56.56 -13.56
N HIS A 264 -55.18 -57.49 -12.61
CA HIS A 264 -56.28 -58.00 -11.79
C HIS A 264 -55.87 -58.15 -10.31
N CYS A 265 -55.08 -57.20 -9.79
CA CYS A 265 -54.44 -57.32 -8.49
C CYS A 265 -55.46 -57.12 -7.36
N GLY A 266 -55.70 -58.18 -6.58
CA GLY A 266 -56.68 -58.23 -5.51
C GLY A 266 -58.13 -58.51 -5.97
N ALA A 267 -58.50 -58.15 -7.19
CA ALA A 267 -59.76 -58.55 -7.84
C ALA A 267 -59.72 -58.36 -9.37
N CYS A 268 -60.66 -58.98 -10.07
CA CYS A 268 -60.83 -58.84 -11.52
C CYS A 268 -60.91 -57.36 -11.96
N GLY A 269 -60.10 -56.97 -12.95
CA GLY A 269 -60.05 -55.62 -13.49
C GLY A 269 -59.34 -54.58 -12.60
N MET A 270 -58.85 -54.96 -11.42
CA MET A 270 -58.09 -54.06 -10.53
C MET A 270 -56.62 -53.96 -10.98
N ALA A 271 -56.41 -53.34 -12.14
CA ALA A 271 -55.07 -53.06 -12.65
C ALA A 271 -54.36 -52.02 -11.77
N CYS A 272 -53.09 -52.26 -11.45
CA CYS A 272 -52.33 -51.33 -10.61
C CYS A 272 -52.06 -50.02 -11.35
N ALA A 273 -52.68 -48.93 -10.89
CA ALA A 273 -52.53 -47.60 -11.47
C ALA A 273 -51.04 -47.17 -11.49
N PRO A 274 -50.50 -46.69 -12.62
CA PRO A 274 -49.09 -46.31 -12.72
C PRO A 274 -48.78 -45.10 -11.83
N ARG A 275 -47.64 -45.10 -11.15
CA ARG A 275 -47.12 -43.97 -10.36
C ARG A 275 -45.79 -43.47 -10.94
N PRO A 276 -45.50 -42.16 -10.93
CA PRO A 276 -44.26 -41.58 -11.44
C PRO A 276 -43.00 -42.31 -10.96
N ASN A 277 -42.12 -42.64 -11.92
CA ASN A 277 -40.81 -43.26 -11.69
C ASN A 277 -40.83 -44.56 -10.85
N THR A 278 -41.94 -45.31 -10.88
CA THR A 278 -42.05 -46.63 -10.22
C THR A 278 -42.25 -47.75 -11.23
N THR A 279 -41.83 -48.95 -10.86
CA THR A 279 -42.31 -50.21 -11.44
C THR A 279 -43.39 -50.77 -10.52
N ALA A 280 -44.60 -50.99 -11.04
CA ALA A 280 -45.69 -51.60 -10.30
C ALA A 280 -45.63 -53.13 -10.39
N ARG A 281 -45.91 -53.82 -9.28
CA ARG A 281 -46.10 -55.28 -9.22
C ARG A 281 -47.32 -55.62 -8.38
N CYS A 282 -48.01 -56.70 -8.70
CA CYS A 282 -48.94 -57.29 -7.75
C CYS A 282 -48.18 -58.16 -6.75
N ALA A 283 -48.42 -57.95 -5.45
CA ALA A 283 -47.81 -58.71 -4.37
C ALA A 283 -48.88 -59.10 -3.35
N ALA A 284 -49.19 -60.40 -3.25
CA ALA A 284 -50.21 -60.96 -2.37
C ALA A 284 -51.60 -60.30 -2.50
N GLY A 285 -51.93 -59.80 -3.70
CA GLY A 285 -53.22 -59.15 -3.99
C GLY A 285 -53.27 -57.66 -3.67
N ALA A 286 -52.12 -57.03 -3.38
CA ALA A 286 -51.98 -55.58 -3.25
C ALA A 286 -50.98 -55.04 -4.29
N CYS A 287 -51.28 -53.84 -4.81
CA CYS A 287 -50.36 -53.12 -5.70
C CYS A 287 -49.18 -52.58 -4.91
N ALA A 288 -48.01 -53.20 -5.10
CA ALA A 288 -46.73 -52.75 -4.59
C ALA A 288 -45.96 -52.00 -5.68
N TYR A 289 -45.16 -51.03 -5.27
CA TYR A 289 -44.40 -50.15 -6.15
C TYR A 289 -42.95 -50.12 -5.71
N GLU A 290 -42.03 -50.16 -6.67
CA GLU A 290 -40.59 -50.10 -6.45
C GLU A 290 -39.98 -49.00 -7.33
N CYS A 291 -39.08 -48.18 -6.80
CA CYS A 291 -38.50 -47.06 -7.55
C CYS A 291 -37.67 -47.56 -8.74
N VAL A 292 -37.79 -46.89 -9.88
CA VAL A 292 -36.89 -47.07 -11.02
C VAL A 292 -35.47 -46.65 -10.61
N THR A 293 -34.46 -47.40 -11.04
CA THR A 293 -33.06 -47.22 -10.63
C THR A 293 -32.57 -45.78 -10.82
N GLY A 294 -32.20 -45.13 -9.71
CA GLY A 294 -31.80 -43.71 -9.68
C GLY A 294 -32.89 -42.75 -9.20
N PHE A 295 -34.10 -43.23 -8.95
CA PHE A 295 -35.16 -42.47 -8.27
C PHE A 295 -35.36 -42.96 -6.84
N SER A 296 -35.93 -42.11 -5.98
CA SER A 296 -36.30 -42.47 -4.61
C SER A 296 -37.56 -41.72 -4.19
N ASP A 297 -38.38 -42.39 -3.37
CA ASP A 297 -39.45 -41.80 -2.55
C ASP A 297 -38.77 -41.11 -1.36
N CYS A 298 -38.78 -39.78 -1.33
CA CYS A 298 -38.10 -38.98 -0.30
C CYS A 298 -39.06 -38.26 0.65
N ASN A 299 -40.30 -38.02 0.25
CA ASN A 299 -41.35 -37.50 1.12
C ASN A 299 -42.06 -38.59 1.95
N GLY A 300 -41.85 -39.87 1.62
CA GLY A 300 -42.46 -41.03 2.28
C GLY A 300 -43.94 -41.20 1.94
N ALA A 301 -44.42 -40.63 0.82
CA ALA A 301 -45.82 -40.61 0.40
C ALA A 301 -46.00 -41.53 -0.82
N PRO A 302 -46.50 -42.78 -0.63
CA PRO A 302 -46.55 -43.74 -1.73
C PRO A 302 -47.41 -43.32 -2.92
N SER A 303 -48.32 -42.35 -2.72
CA SER A 303 -49.29 -41.85 -3.70
C SER A 303 -48.67 -41.30 -4.98
N ASP A 304 -47.57 -40.57 -4.84
CA ASP A 304 -46.98 -39.72 -5.89
C ASP A 304 -45.77 -40.37 -6.58
N GLY A 305 -45.34 -41.54 -6.11
CA GLY A 305 -44.31 -42.37 -6.75
C GLY A 305 -42.94 -42.17 -6.13
N CYS A 306 -41.89 -42.14 -6.96
CA CYS A 306 -40.53 -41.83 -6.51
C CYS A 306 -40.11 -40.49 -7.15
N GLU A 307 -40.28 -39.42 -6.39
CA GLU A 307 -40.34 -38.05 -6.91
C GLU A 307 -38.97 -37.43 -7.21
N VAL A 308 -37.89 -37.97 -6.62
CA VAL A 308 -36.54 -37.39 -6.74
C VAL A 308 -35.59 -38.28 -7.55
N ASP A 309 -34.96 -37.71 -8.59
CA ASP A 309 -33.82 -38.33 -9.29
C ASP A 309 -32.53 -38.09 -8.49
N THR A 310 -32.10 -39.10 -7.72
CA THR A 310 -30.95 -39.00 -6.82
C THR A 310 -29.60 -39.00 -7.56
N ARG A 311 -29.59 -39.18 -8.90
CA ARG A 311 -28.37 -39.14 -9.72
C ARG A 311 -27.92 -37.73 -10.05
N VAL A 312 -28.84 -36.76 -9.99
CA VAL A 312 -28.65 -35.36 -10.42
C VAL A 312 -29.21 -34.31 -9.45
N THR A 313 -30.10 -34.68 -8.52
CA THR A 313 -30.70 -33.71 -7.58
C THR A 313 -29.74 -33.40 -6.43
N ALA A 314 -29.18 -32.19 -6.43
CA ALA A 314 -28.14 -31.77 -5.47
C ALA A 314 -28.54 -31.81 -3.98
N SER A 315 -29.85 -31.76 -3.66
CA SER A 315 -30.36 -31.90 -2.28
C SER A 315 -30.60 -33.34 -1.82
N HIS A 316 -30.54 -34.32 -2.72
CA HIS A 316 -30.81 -35.75 -2.45
C HIS A 316 -29.81 -36.63 -3.22
N CYS A 317 -28.53 -36.28 -3.20
CA CYS A 317 -27.55 -36.90 -4.08
C CYS A 317 -27.18 -38.31 -3.59
N GLY A 318 -27.47 -39.33 -4.42
CA GLY A 318 -27.30 -40.75 -4.12
C GLY A 318 -28.27 -41.36 -3.11
N ARG A 319 -28.97 -40.54 -2.31
CA ARG A 319 -30.08 -40.92 -1.41
C ARG A 319 -30.84 -39.66 -0.96
N CYS A 320 -32.04 -39.84 -0.44
CA CYS A 320 -32.83 -38.77 0.17
C CYS A 320 -32.05 -37.98 1.25
N ASP A 321 -32.32 -36.68 1.32
CA ASP A 321 -31.76 -35.68 2.24
C ASP A 321 -30.22 -35.56 2.27
N ASN A 322 -29.54 -36.24 1.35
CA ASN A 322 -28.09 -36.14 1.19
C ASN A 322 -27.75 -34.92 0.31
N ALA A 323 -27.99 -33.74 0.87
CA ALA A 323 -27.65 -32.47 0.24
C ALA A 323 -26.13 -32.32 0.16
N CYS A 324 -25.61 -32.10 -1.05
CA CYS A 324 -24.19 -31.87 -1.24
C CYS A 324 -23.77 -30.56 -0.55
N SER A 325 -22.73 -30.64 0.27
CA SER A 325 -22.14 -29.50 0.97
C SER A 325 -20.62 -29.64 0.92
N LEU A 326 -20.02 -29.01 -0.09
CA LEU A 326 -18.59 -29.09 -0.37
C LEU A 326 -17.92 -27.78 0.08
N ALA A 327 -16.76 -27.88 0.73
CA ALA A 327 -16.09 -26.71 1.28
C ALA A 327 -15.66 -25.74 0.17
N ASN A 328 -15.99 -24.45 0.33
CA ASN A 328 -15.68 -23.38 -0.62
C ASN A 328 -16.09 -23.64 -2.08
N ALA A 329 -17.11 -24.47 -2.33
CA ALA A 329 -17.51 -24.88 -3.67
C ALA A 329 -19.03 -24.80 -3.87
N THR A 330 -19.44 -24.48 -5.10
CA THR A 330 -20.79 -24.76 -5.59
C THR A 330 -20.84 -26.24 -5.93
N SER A 331 -21.61 -27.02 -5.17
CA SER A 331 -21.74 -28.46 -5.39
C SER A 331 -22.83 -28.80 -6.41
N ALA A 332 -22.53 -29.75 -7.30
CA ALA A 332 -23.51 -30.47 -8.10
C ALA A 332 -23.67 -31.91 -7.60
N CYS A 333 -24.68 -32.61 -8.12
CA CYS A 333 -24.76 -34.06 -8.08
C CYS A 333 -24.60 -34.59 -9.51
N ALA A 334 -23.73 -35.59 -9.69
CA ALA A 334 -23.54 -36.27 -10.96
C ALA A 334 -23.29 -37.76 -10.72
N ALA A 335 -24.02 -38.62 -11.42
CA ALA A 335 -23.95 -40.08 -11.27
C ALA A 335 -24.07 -40.55 -9.80
N SER A 336 -24.97 -39.91 -9.04
CA SER A 336 -25.22 -40.18 -7.61
C SER A 336 -24.06 -39.82 -6.65
N ALA A 337 -23.04 -39.09 -7.12
CA ALA A 337 -21.96 -38.55 -6.29
C ALA A 337 -21.99 -37.01 -6.27
N CYS A 338 -21.62 -36.43 -5.12
CA CYS A 338 -21.42 -34.98 -5.01
C CYS A 338 -20.14 -34.56 -5.71
N THR A 339 -20.22 -33.56 -6.58
CA THR A 339 -19.10 -33.07 -7.39
C THR A 339 -18.95 -31.55 -7.27
N VAL A 340 -17.72 -31.04 -7.48
CA VAL A 340 -17.48 -29.60 -7.60
C VAL A 340 -18.02 -29.13 -8.95
N ALA A 341 -19.04 -28.28 -8.94
CA ALA A 341 -19.56 -27.64 -10.15
C ALA A 341 -18.75 -26.39 -10.51
N SER A 342 -18.30 -25.66 -9.48
CA SER A 342 -17.37 -24.53 -9.56
C SER A 342 -16.88 -24.15 -8.16
N CYS A 343 -15.64 -23.68 -8.04
CA CYS A 343 -15.15 -23.13 -6.78
C CYS A 343 -15.73 -21.74 -6.49
N ALA A 344 -15.83 -21.38 -5.21
CA ALA A 344 -16.11 -20.03 -4.78
C ALA A 344 -14.98 -19.07 -5.20
N ALA A 345 -15.30 -17.79 -5.40
CA ALA A 345 -14.42 -16.81 -6.02
C ALA A 345 -13.13 -16.52 -5.21
N GLY A 346 -12.03 -17.22 -5.55
CA GLY A 346 -10.76 -17.18 -4.82
C GLY A 346 -10.36 -18.49 -4.16
N PHE A 347 -11.04 -19.59 -4.48
CA PHE A 347 -10.63 -20.94 -4.17
C PHE A 347 -10.42 -21.74 -5.45
N ALA A 348 -9.63 -22.81 -5.38
CA ALA A 348 -9.44 -23.80 -6.42
C ALA A 348 -9.48 -25.21 -5.82
N ASP A 349 -9.87 -26.17 -6.63
CA ASP A 349 -9.71 -27.62 -6.44
C ASP A 349 -8.35 -27.97 -7.08
N CYS A 350 -7.36 -28.36 -6.27
CA CYS A 350 -5.98 -28.56 -6.72
C CYS A 350 -5.49 -30.02 -6.66
N ASP A 351 -6.15 -30.89 -5.89
CA ASP A 351 -5.91 -32.34 -5.89
C ASP A 351 -6.93 -33.15 -6.71
N GLY A 352 -8.03 -32.53 -7.17
CA GLY A 352 -9.10 -33.15 -7.96
C GLY A 352 -10.11 -33.95 -7.12
N ASN A 353 -10.05 -33.82 -5.79
CA ASN A 353 -10.69 -34.73 -4.85
C ASN A 353 -12.01 -34.16 -4.32
N ALA A 354 -13.01 -34.09 -5.19
CA ALA A 354 -14.30 -33.43 -4.94
C ALA A 354 -14.94 -33.59 -3.53
N PRO A 355 -14.81 -34.72 -2.79
CA PRO A 355 -15.20 -34.80 -1.37
C PRO A 355 -14.58 -33.76 -0.42
N ASN A 356 -13.40 -33.20 -0.70
CA ASN A 356 -12.79 -32.14 0.12
C ASN A 356 -13.25 -30.72 -0.27
N GLY A 357 -13.81 -30.54 -1.47
CA GLY A 357 -14.32 -29.28 -2.01
C GLY A 357 -13.31 -28.54 -2.88
N CYS A 358 -13.16 -27.23 -2.64
CA CYS A 358 -12.06 -26.43 -3.18
C CYS A 358 -11.17 -26.00 -2.01
N GLU A 359 -10.08 -26.74 -1.82
CA GLU A 359 -9.24 -26.75 -0.64
C GLU A 359 -8.23 -25.59 -0.63
N ALA A 360 -7.77 -25.17 -1.82
CA ALA A 360 -6.74 -24.14 -1.96
C ALA A 360 -7.33 -22.72 -2.01
N ASN A 361 -7.04 -21.87 -1.02
CA ASN A 361 -7.39 -20.45 -1.04
C ASN A 361 -6.39 -19.66 -1.91
N THR A 362 -6.68 -19.54 -3.21
CA THR A 362 -5.79 -18.89 -4.17
C THR A 362 -5.61 -17.39 -3.95
N ARG A 363 -6.33 -16.75 -3.00
CA ARG A 363 -6.14 -15.33 -2.65
C ARG A 363 -5.10 -15.06 -1.57
N SER A 364 -4.78 -16.05 -0.74
CA SER A 364 -3.98 -15.86 0.48
C SER A 364 -3.07 -17.03 0.88
N ASP A 365 -3.24 -18.22 0.30
CA ASP A 365 -2.30 -19.32 0.49
C ASP A 365 -0.98 -19.03 -0.24
N LEU A 366 0.14 -19.22 0.47
CA LEU A 366 1.49 -19.03 -0.05
C LEU A 366 1.90 -20.14 -1.04
N ALA A 367 1.27 -21.31 -0.98
CA ALA A 367 1.55 -22.46 -1.86
C ALA A 367 0.73 -22.47 -3.16
N HIS A 368 -0.40 -21.76 -3.20
CA HIS A 368 -1.40 -21.82 -4.28
C HIS A 368 -1.79 -20.41 -4.79
N CYS A 369 -0.88 -19.45 -4.73
CA CYS A 369 -1.21 -18.05 -4.91
C CYS A 369 -1.56 -17.71 -6.36
N GLY A 370 -2.82 -17.32 -6.61
CA GLY A 370 -3.37 -17.06 -7.94
C GLY A 370 -3.79 -18.33 -8.70
N ALA A 371 -3.05 -19.45 -8.55
CA ALA A 371 -3.38 -20.74 -9.14
C ALA A 371 -2.74 -21.92 -8.38
N CYS A 372 -3.26 -23.13 -8.60
CA CYS A 372 -2.71 -24.37 -8.04
C CYS A 372 -1.20 -24.52 -8.29
N GLY A 373 -0.47 -25.03 -7.28
CA GLY A 373 1.00 -25.19 -7.32
C GLY A 373 1.82 -23.89 -7.39
N THR A 374 1.19 -22.70 -7.41
CA THR A 374 1.88 -21.42 -7.57
C THR A 374 2.43 -20.93 -6.23
N SER A 375 3.52 -21.56 -5.80
CA SER A 375 4.20 -21.22 -4.54
C SER A 375 5.00 -19.91 -4.64
N CYS A 376 4.75 -18.99 -3.71
CA CYS A 376 5.52 -17.74 -3.62
C CYS A 376 6.88 -18.01 -2.93
N ALA A 377 7.92 -18.19 -3.74
CA ALA A 377 9.29 -18.37 -3.23
C ALA A 377 9.75 -17.18 -2.37
N ALA A 378 10.47 -17.46 -1.28
CA ALA A 378 11.09 -16.45 -0.43
C ALA A 378 12.13 -15.63 -1.21
N ARG A 379 12.27 -14.34 -0.87
CA ARG A 379 13.08 -13.38 -1.64
C ARG A 379 14.09 -12.63 -0.75
N PRO A 380 15.16 -12.03 -1.32
CA PRO A 380 16.16 -11.31 -0.55
C PRO A 380 15.55 -10.27 0.39
N ASN A 381 15.91 -10.38 1.68
CA ASN A 381 15.48 -9.50 2.77
C ASN A 381 13.95 -9.34 2.97
N GLY A 382 13.13 -10.26 2.47
CA GLY A 382 11.67 -10.18 2.57
C GLY A 382 10.97 -11.53 2.67
N ALA A 383 9.94 -11.59 3.52
CA ALA A 383 9.02 -12.72 3.58
C ALA A 383 8.08 -12.67 2.38
N ALA A 384 7.91 -13.80 1.68
CA ALA A 384 6.91 -13.89 0.63
C ALA A 384 5.49 -13.86 1.23
N VAL A 385 4.55 -13.21 0.55
CA VAL A 385 3.13 -13.15 0.94
C VAL A 385 2.23 -13.32 -0.28
N CYS A 386 1.11 -14.02 -0.11
CA CYS A 386 0.05 -14.02 -1.11
C CYS A 386 -1.01 -12.96 -0.72
N VAL A 387 -1.24 -11.98 -1.60
CA VAL A 387 -2.26 -10.95 -1.39
C VAL A 387 -3.14 -10.87 -2.63
N THR A 388 -4.43 -11.16 -2.46
CA THR A 388 -5.46 -11.17 -3.53
C THR A 388 -5.16 -12.09 -4.72
N GLY A 389 -4.23 -13.05 -4.57
CA GLY A 389 -3.80 -13.97 -5.62
C GLY A 389 -2.58 -13.50 -6.42
N VAL A 390 -1.79 -12.58 -5.86
CA VAL A 390 -0.48 -12.18 -6.40
C VAL A 390 0.59 -12.38 -5.33
N CYS A 391 1.72 -12.97 -5.72
CA CYS A 391 2.89 -13.14 -4.86
C CYS A 391 3.64 -11.80 -4.63
N GLY A 392 3.31 -11.14 -3.53
CA GLY A 392 4.02 -9.97 -3.03
C GLY A 392 5.16 -10.33 -2.08
N VAL A 393 5.79 -9.30 -1.51
CA VAL A 393 6.82 -9.39 -0.48
C VAL A 393 6.47 -8.49 0.70
N THR A 394 6.78 -8.93 1.91
CA THR A 394 6.76 -8.11 3.13
C THR A 394 8.18 -8.04 3.67
N CYS A 395 8.75 -6.84 3.70
CA CYS A 395 10.17 -6.66 4.02
C CYS A 395 10.48 -6.95 5.48
N LEU A 396 11.67 -7.52 5.71
CA LEU A 396 12.21 -7.67 7.06
C LEU A 396 12.52 -6.29 7.67
N ALA A 397 12.52 -6.20 9.00
CA ALA A 397 12.74 -4.94 9.70
C ALA A 397 14.06 -4.28 9.28
N GLY A 398 13.97 -3.05 8.76
CA GLY A 398 15.09 -2.30 8.18
C GLY A 398 15.21 -2.40 6.66
N TYR A 399 14.47 -3.25 5.97
CA TYR A 399 14.48 -3.33 4.50
C TYR A 399 13.20 -2.77 3.91
N ALA A 400 13.27 -2.34 2.65
CA ALA A 400 12.14 -1.87 1.88
C ALA A 400 12.27 -2.30 0.40
N ASP A 401 11.12 -2.49 -0.25
CA ASP A 401 10.93 -2.61 -1.69
C ASP A 401 10.68 -1.20 -2.22
N CYS A 402 11.63 -0.63 -2.97
CA CYS A 402 11.60 0.78 -3.37
C CYS A 402 11.48 1.04 -4.87
N ASP A 403 11.51 -0.01 -5.71
CA ASP A 403 11.10 0.07 -7.12
C ASP A 403 9.69 -0.51 -7.36
N GLY A 404 9.08 -1.14 -6.34
CA GLY A 404 7.78 -1.81 -6.42
C GLY A 404 7.84 -3.15 -7.15
N ALA A 405 9.04 -3.61 -7.53
CA ALA A 405 9.25 -4.78 -8.36
C ALA A 405 9.61 -6.00 -7.50
N ALA A 406 8.72 -6.32 -6.54
CA ALA A 406 8.78 -7.40 -5.54
C ALA A 406 9.38 -8.76 -5.97
N ALA A 407 9.54 -9.03 -7.27
CA ALA A 407 10.36 -10.11 -7.83
C ALA A 407 11.84 -10.07 -7.40
N ASN A 408 12.42 -8.88 -7.14
CA ASN A 408 13.82 -8.73 -6.69
C ASN A 408 13.98 -8.87 -5.16
N GLY A 409 12.92 -8.67 -4.37
CA GLY A 409 12.90 -8.79 -2.92
C GLY A 409 12.64 -7.45 -2.23
N CYS A 410 13.41 -7.16 -1.18
CA CYS A 410 13.48 -5.83 -0.56
C CYS A 410 14.94 -5.38 -0.60
N GLU A 411 15.28 -4.64 -1.66
CA GLU A 411 16.64 -4.32 -2.07
C GLU A 411 17.28 -3.18 -1.27
N SER A 412 16.48 -2.31 -0.67
CA SER A 412 16.94 -1.10 0.01
C SER A 412 17.14 -1.28 1.52
N ASN A 413 18.39 -1.16 1.99
CA ASN A 413 18.77 -1.26 3.42
C ASN A 413 18.57 0.10 4.13
N THR A 414 17.36 0.35 4.61
CA THR A 414 16.97 1.67 5.16
C THR A 414 17.75 2.14 6.40
N PRO A 415 18.37 1.29 7.26
CA PRO A 415 19.28 1.74 8.31
C PRO A 415 20.59 2.41 7.85
N THR A 416 21.05 2.13 6.62
CA THR A 416 22.41 2.51 6.15
C THR A 416 22.49 3.06 4.72
N ASP A 417 21.48 2.84 3.87
CA ASP A 417 21.46 3.35 2.50
C ASP A 417 21.19 4.86 2.47
N LEU A 418 22.17 5.60 1.96
CA LEU A 418 22.12 7.05 1.73
C LEU A 418 21.01 7.51 0.77
N ARG A 419 20.44 6.61 -0.04
CA ARG A 419 19.35 6.91 -1.00
C ARG A 419 17.96 6.60 -0.45
N ASN A 420 17.87 5.77 0.60
CA ASN A 420 16.61 5.24 1.14
C ASN A 420 16.61 5.27 2.69
N CYS A 421 17.21 6.31 3.28
CA CYS A 421 17.50 6.34 4.70
C CYS A 421 16.23 6.49 5.53
N GLY A 422 15.87 5.44 6.26
CA GLY A 422 14.60 5.36 6.98
C GLY A 422 13.36 5.37 6.07
N GLY A 423 13.48 4.89 4.82
CA GLY A 423 12.37 4.68 3.90
C GLY A 423 12.71 5.01 2.43
N CYS A 424 11.94 4.43 1.50
CA CYS A 424 12.16 4.59 0.06
C CYS A 424 12.20 6.06 -0.39
N GLY A 425 13.15 6.39 -1.27
CA GLY A 425 13.33 7.73 -1.82
C GLY A 425 13.80 8.80 -0.83
N ARG A 426 14.03 8.45 0.45
CA ARG A 426 14.64 9.34 1.45
C ARG A 426 16.15 9.42 1.25
N ALA A 427 16.55 10.01 0.14
CA ALA A 427 17.95 10.33 -0.11
C ALA A 427 18.41 11.44 0.85
N CYS A 428 19.51 11.20 1.56
CA CYS A 428 20.08 12.18 2.48
C CYS A 428 20.72 13.34 1.71
N SER A 429 19.91 14.34 1.36
CA SER A 429 20.37 15.59 0.76
C SER A 429 20.94 16.50 1.85
N THR A 430 22.26 16.70 1.85
CA THR A 430 22.95 17.57 2.80
C THR A 430 23.70 18.68 2.08
N ASN A 431 23.28 19.93 2.29
CA ASN A 431 23.98 21.09 1.74
C ASN A 431 25.39 21.17 2.34
N ASN A 432 26.40 21.23 1.46
CA ASN A 432 27.82 21.41 1.78
C ASN A 432 28.40 20.43 2.83
N ALA A 433 27.88 19.20 2.89
CA ALA A 433 28.32 18.21 3.87
C ALA A 433 28.40 16.79 3.27
N THR A 434 29.17 15.93 3.93
CA THR A 434 29.14 14.48 3.74
C THR A 434 27.98 13.91 4.54
N ALA A 435 26.94 13.47 3.84
CA ALA A 435 25.83 12.73 4.43
C ALA A 435 26.27 11.33 4.92
N SER A 436 25.63 10.88 6.00
CA SER A 436 25.62 9.49 6.46
C SER A 436 24.18 9.08 6.78
N CYS A 437 23.88 7.78 6.69
CA CYS A 437 22.66 7.20 7.24
C CYS A 437 23.03 6.33 8.43
N ARG A 438 22.44 6.60 9.60
CA ARG A 438 22.64 5.78 10.82
C ARG A 438 21.28 5.48 11.45
N VAL A 439 20.97 4.20 11.57
CA VAL A 439 19.72 3.70 12.21
C VAL A 439 18.46 4.30 11.57
N GLY A 440 18.50 4.54 10.25
CA GLY A 440 17.38 5.09 9.49
C GLY A 440 17.17 6.60 9.66
N VAL A 441 18.16 7.32 10.18
CA VAL A 441 18.17 8.78 10.27
C VAL A 441 19.35 9.33 9.48
N CYS A 442 19.10 10.33 8.63
CA CYS A 442 20.15 11.08 7.95
C CYS A 442 20.92 11.93 8.97
N ALA A 443 22.24 11.82 8.98
CA ALA A 443 23.13 12.57 9.85
C ALA A 443 24.32 13.12 9.07
N VAL A 444 24.82 14.30 9.44
CA VAL A 444 26.07 14.85 8.90
C VAL A 444 27.25 14.11 9.54
N GLU A 445 28.13 13.51 8.72
CA GLU A 445 29.37 12.91 9.22
C GLU A 445 30.50 13.94 9.30
N SER A 446 30.56 14.85 8.34
CA SER A 446 31.46 16.02 8.35
C SER A 446 30.99 17.10 7.39
N CYS A 447 31.18 18.37 7.74
CA CYS A 447 31.05 19.47 6.78
C CYS A 447 32.17 19.45 5.74
N ASN A 448 31.87 19.90 4.52
CA ASN A 448 32.88 20.12 3.50
C ASN A 448 33.81 21.27 3.92
N THR A 449 35.08 21.21 3.53
CA THR A 449 36.12 22.18 3.92
C THR A 449 35.67 23.63 3.67
N GLY A 450 35.58 24.41 4.75
CA GLY A 450 35.14 25.81 4.69
C GLY A 450 33.65 26.04 4.96
N PHE A 451 32.90 25.00 5.32
CA PHE A 451 31.54 25.10 5.84
C PHE A 451 31.45 24.56 7.27
N GLY A 452 30.44 25.01 8.01
CA GLY A 452 30.09 24.52 9.34
C GLY A 452 28.58 24.39 9.47
N ASP A 453 28.15 23.45 10.31
CA ASP A 453 26.81 23.37 10.87
C ASP A 453 26.82 24.24 12.13
N CYS A 454 26.07 25.33 12.12
CA CYS A 454 26.12 26.34 13.19
C CYS A 454 24.77 26.60 13.88
N ASP A 455 23.68 25.96 13.46
CA ASP A 455 22.39 25.95 14.16
C ASP A 455 21.98 24.55 14.66
N GLY A 456 22.70 23.48 14.26
CA GLY A 456 22.42 22.08 14.63
C GLY A 456 21.30 21.44 13.81
N ASN A 457 20.87 22.06 12.70
CA ASN A 457 19.65 21.67 11.99
C ASN A 457 19.93 20.79 10.76
N LEU A 458 19.60 19.51 10.87
CA LEU A 458 19.72 18.51 9.81
C LEU A 458 18.97 18.85 8.51
N ALA A 459 18.02 19.80 8.51
CA ALA A 459 17.32 20.26 7.31
C ALA A 459 18.18 21.18 6.40
N ASN A 460 19.16 21.89 6.96
CA ASN A 460 20.09 22.76 6.24
C ASN A 460 21.56 22.29 6.31
N ALA A 461 21.87 21.36 7.22
CA ALA A 461 23.19 20.75 7.38
C ALA A 461 24.30 21.81 7.58
N CYS A 462 25.34 21.82 6.76
CA CYS A 462 26.43 22.79 6.89
C CYS A 462 26.08 24.07 6.14
N GLU A 463 25.22 24.86 6.78
CA GLU A 463 24.56 26.04 6.24
C GLU A 463 25.50 27.25 6.18
N ALA A 464 26.42 27.36 7.14
CA ALA A 464 27.33 28.48 7.26
C ALA A 464 28.60 28.28 6.43
N ASN A 465 28.74 29.05 5.35
CA ASN A 465 30.01 29.20 4.64
C ASN A 465 31.00 29.99 5.51
N LEU A 466 31.93 29.30 6.17
CA LEU A 466 32.90 29.88 7.09
C LEU A 466 33.94 30.77 6.38
N ASN A 467 34.06 30.70 5.05
CA ASN A 467 34.98 31.52 4.27
C ASN A 467 34.44 32.91 3.91
N THR A 468 33.10 33.09 3.92
CA THR A 468 32.43 34.33 3.47
C THR A 468 31.34 34.83 4.42
N SER A 469 30.88 34.03 5.38
CA SER A 469 29.85 34.44 6.34
C SER A 469 30.43 35.39 7.40
N ASN A 470 29.97 36.63 7.36
CA ASN A 470 30.31 37.66 8.34
C ASN A 470 29.86 37.33 9.78
N ALA A 471 28.97 36.35 9.99
CA ALA A 471 28.53 35.91 11.32
C ALA A 471 29.25 34.64 11.82
N HIS A 472 29.95 33.89 10.94
CA HIS A 472 30.53 32.58 11.24
C HIS A 472 31.95 32.46 10.64
N CYS A 473 32.75 33.53 10.71
CA CYS A 473 33.97 33.61 9.92
C CYS A 473 35.09 32.73 10.49
N GLY A 474 35.46 31.68 9.75
CA GLY A 474 36.43 30.65 10.14
C GLY A 474 35.98 29.73 11.28
N ALA A 475 34.84 30.01 11.93
CA ALA A 475 34.21 29.17 12.97
C ALA A 475 32.77 29.63 13.22
N CYS A 476 31.88 28.71 13.63
CA CYS A 476 30.52 29.04 14.03
C CYS A 476 30.47 30.10 15.14
N GLY A 477 29.57 31.08 15.00
CA GLY A 477 29.42 32.18 15.95
C GLY A 477 30.57 33.19 16.00
N ARG A 478 31.64 32.99 15.22
CA ARG A 478 32.76 33.95 15.09
C ARG A 478 32.36 35.09 14.15
N ALA A 479 31.44 35.93 14.62
CA ALA A 479 31.04 37.13 13.90
C ALA A 479 32.22 38.10 13.75
N CYS A 480 32.37 38.67 12.56
CA CYS A 480 33.34 39.72 12.32
C CYS A 480 32.92 41.01 13.03
N LEU A 481 33.92 41.75 13.54
CA LEU A 481 33.71 43.13 13.98
C LEU A 481 33.08 43.95 12.85
N ALA A 482 32.28 44.95 13.21
CA ALA A 482 31.52 45.75 12.25
C ALA A 482 32.40 46.24 11.08
N GLY A 483 31.98 45.99 9.84
CA GLY A 483 32.70 46.41 8.62
C GLY A 483 34.05 45.74 8.35
N ALA A 484 34.46 44.74 9.16
CA ALA A 484 35.33 43.68 8.65
C ALA A 484 34.48 42.70 7.82
N THR A 485 35.03 42.23 6.70
CA THR A 485 34.37 41.25 5.82
C THR A 485 35.07 39.91 5.97
N CYS A 486 34.31 38.82 6.05
CA CYS A 486 34.89 37.49 6.06
C CYS A 486 35.48 37.17 4.68
N THR A 487 36.78 36.88 4.64
CA THR A 487 37.50 36.47 3.44
C THR A 487 38.42 35.30 3.79
N ALA A 488 38.17 34.14 3.19
CA ALA A 488 38.94 32.91 3.42
C ALA A 488 39.10 32.52 4.91
N GLY A 489 38.05 32.72 5.71
CA GLY A 489 38.01 32.37 7.14
C GLY A 489 38.66 33.38 8.08
N ALA A 490 39.17 34.49 7.54
CA ALA A 490 39.66 35.63 8.29
C ALA A 490 38.71 36.81 8.18
N CYS A 491 38.43 37.48 9.30
CA CYS A 491 37.78 38.79 9.28
C CYS A 491 38.79 39.84 8.86
N VAL A 492 38.73 40.27 7.60
CA VAL A 492 39.61 41.30 7.04
C VAL A 492 38.91 42.64 7.11
N LEU A 493 39.54 43.65 7.71
CA LEU A 493 39.01 45.02 7.67
C LEU A 493 38.95 45.49 6.21
N GLY A 494 37.77 45.91 5.78
CA GLY A 494 37.58 46.45 4.44
C GLY A 494 38.34 47.77 4.23
N PRO A 495 38.45 48.25 2.99
CA PRO A 495 39.05 49.56 2.70
C PRO A 495 38.18 50.75 3.13
N TYR A 496 37.07 50.51 3.85
CA TYR A 496 35.97 51.43 4.14
C TYR A 496 35.59 51.37 5.63
N GLY A 497 34.56 52.14 6.04
CA GLY A 497 34.23 52.31 7.45
C GLY A 497 33.71 51.06 8.15
N SER A 498 34.15 50.86 9.39
CA SER A 498 33.66 49.78 10.26
C SER A 498 32.16 49.95 10.60
N GLY A 499 31.72 51.19 10.84
CA GLY A 499 30.38 51.51 11.34
C GLY A 499 30.28 51.55 12.87
N ALA A 500 31.39 51.42 13.59
CA ALA A 500 31.43 51.47 15.06
C ALA A 500 31.07 52.86 15.63
N ASP A 501 31.39 53.95 14.93
CA ASP A 501 31.15 55.32 15.40
C ASP A 501 29.76 55.87 15.00
N ALA A 502 28.81 54.98 14.70
CA ALA A 502 27.44 55.28 14.26
C ALA A 502 27.36 56.19 13.01
N ALA A 503 26.23 56.89 12.79
CA ALA A 503 26.04 57.78 11.64
C ALA A 503 26.35 59.25 12.01
N LEU A 504 27.08 59.96 11.14
CA LEU A 504 27.43 61.37 11.33
C LEU A 504 26.58 62.26 10.41
N THR A 505 25.58 62.94 10.99
CA THR A 505 24.63 63.80 10.26
C THR A 505 24.65 65.26 10.75
N PRO A 506 25.75 66.02 10.55
CA PRO A 506 25.86 67.38 11.06
C PRO A 506 24.98 68.35 10.24
N THR A 507 24.11 69.10 10.93
CA THR A 507 23.04 69.93 10.34
C THR A 507 23.31 71.44 10.33
N SER A 508 24.19 71.95 11.20
CA SER A 508 24.57 73.37 11.26
C SER A 508 25.90 73.58 11.98
N GLY A 509 26.45 74.79 11.90
CA GLY A 509 27.65 75.21 12.62
C GLY A 509 28.95 74.55 12.13
N THR A 510 29.97 74.54 13.00
CA THR A 510 31.26 73.88 12.74
C THR A 510 31.43 72.66 13.62
N VAL A 511 31.57 71.48 13.00
CA VAL A 511 31.79 70.21 13.70
C VAL A 511 33.24 69.80 13.52
N THR A 512 33.97 69.66 14.63
CA THR A 512 35.39 69.27 14.62
C THR A 512 35.53 67.78 14.93
N ILE A 513 35.96 66.99 13.95
CA ILE A 513 36.39 65.60 14.13
C ILE A 513 37.91 65.53 14.28
N ASN A 514 38.48 64.34 14.46
CA ASN A 514 39.94 64.12 14.58
C ASN A 514 40.61 64.94 15.71
N ALA A 515 39.85 65.30 16.75
CA ALA A 515 40.37 66.03 17.90
C ALA A 515 41.40 65.20 18.70
N VAL A 516 41.16 63.88 18.82
CA VAL A 516 42.08 62.90 19.43
C VAL A 516 43.24 62.63 18.48
N ARG A 517 44.42 63.10 18.86
CA ARG A 517 45.66 63.02 18.10
C ARG A 517 46.86 63.12 19.05
N SER A 518 47.98 62.53 18.65
CA SER A 518 49.23 62.52 19.43
C SER A 518 50.42 62.61 18.49
N PRO A 519 51.51 63.32 18.86
CA PRO A 519 52.82 63.04 18.29
C PRO A 519 53.17 61.57 18.52
N ALA A 520 53.77 60.92 17.53
CA ALA A 520 53.96 59.47 17.49
C ALA A 520 55.39 59.08 17.08
N ASN A 521 55.87 57.96 17.62
CA ASN A 521 57.14 57.36 17.23
C ASN A 521 56.95 55.86 16.96
N ALA A 522 57.45 55.35 15.84
CA ALA A 522 57.31 53.94 15.46
C ALA A 522 58.40 53.53 14.44
N ALA A 523 58.82 52.27 14.47
CA ALA A 523 59.82 51.73 13.55
C ALA A 523 59.18 50.98 12.37
N ALA A 524 59.74 51.13 11.18
CA ALA A 524 59.38 50.30 10.02
C ALA A 524 59.64 48.82 10.33
N GLY A 525 58.75 47.94 9.88
CA GLY A 525 58.73 46.51 10.22
C GLY A 525 58.21 46.19 11.63
N GLY A 526 57.97 47.19 12.48
CA GLY A 526 57.42 47.03 13.83
C GLY A 526 55.90 47.23 13.90
N THR A 527 55.29 46.73 14.96
CA THR A 527 53.86 46.95 15.31
C THR A 527 53.65 47.88 16.49
N ALA A 528 54.71 48.39 17.13
CA ALA A 528 54.60 49.30 18.27
C ALA A 528 54.59 50.77 17.83
N VAL A 529 53.65 51.54 18.37
CA VAL A 529 53.50 52.99 18.17
C VAL A 529 53.48 53.67 19.53
N ASP A 530 54.53 54.44 19.85
CA ASP A 530 54.65 55.19 21.09
C ASP A 530 54.03 56.58 20.95
N LEU A 531 52.89 56.78 21.62
CA LEU A 531 52.07 57.99 21.64
C LEU A 531 52.49 58.88 22.82
N THR A 532 52.93 60.11 22.56
CA THR A 532 53.31 61.05 23.63
C THR A 532 52.11 61.68 24.36
N ALA A 533 50.91 61.63 23.76
CA ALA A 533 49.64 62.08 24.33
C ALA A 533 48.53 61.03 24.09
N PRO A 534 48.53 59.88 24.79
CA PRO A 534 47.65 58.74 24.52
C PRO A 534 46.18 58.93 24.93
N THR A 535 45.79 60.09 25.48
CA THR A 535 44.43 60.36 25.96
C THR A 535 43.40 60.30 24.82
N GLY A 536 42.40 59.44 24.97
CA GLY A 536 41.32 59.24 23.99
C GLY A 536 41.58 58.14 22.96
N PHE A 537 42.78 57.58 22.90
CA PHE A 537 43.06 56.38 22.11
C PHE A 537 42.54 55.13 22.83
N SER A 538 42.02 54.16 22.09
CA SER A 538 41.53 52.89 22.64
C SER A 538 41.71 51.73 21.65
N VAL A 539 41.70 50.50 22.18
CA VAL A 539 41.68 49.27 21.36
C VAL A 539 40.43 49.26 20.47
N GLY A 540 40.59 48.76 19.24
CA GLY A 540 39.56 48.70 18.20
C GLY A 540 39.50 49.94 17.29
N GLN A 541 40.03 51.10 17.71
CA GLN A 541 40.06 52.30 16.88
C GLN A 541 41.02 52.17 15.69
N MET A 542 40.65 52.78 14.58
CA MET A 542 41.57 53.05 13.47
C MET A 542 42.36 54.34 13.75
N VAL A 543 43.64 54.34 13.39
CA VAL A 543 44.53 55.50 13.44
C VAL A 543 45.16 55.76 12.07
N PHE A 544 45.21 57.04 11.71
CA PHE A 544 45.96 57.55 10.57
C PHE A 544 47.33 58.03 11.09
N LEU A 545 48.39 57.29 10.76
CA LEU A 545 49.78 57.70 11.02
C LEU A 545 50.29 58.55 9.86
N HIS A 546 50.99 59.63 10.18
CA HIS A 546 51.56 60.53 9.19
C HIS A 546 52.88 61.11 9.67
N GLN A 547 53.93 61.07 8.86
CA GLN A 547 55.16 61.82 9.09
C GLN A 547 55.01 63.22 8.46
N THR A 548 54.66 64.23 9.26
CA THR A 548 54.32 65.57 8.75
C THR A 548 55.56 66.41 8.43
N GLN A 549 56.66 66.29 9.17
CA GLN A 549 57.90 67.05 8.89
C GLN A 549 59.16 66.19 9.11
N GLY A 550 60.24 66.53 8.41
CA GLY A 550 61.58 65.96 8.57
C GLY A 550 61.86 64.76 7.66
N ALA A 551 62.67 63.82 8.15
CA ALA A 551 63.05 62.62 7.42
C ALA A 551 61.82 61.72 7.18
N GLY A 552 61.60 61.35 5.91
CA GLY A 552 60.42 60.58 5.50
C GLY A 552 59.12 61.39 5.45
N ALA A 553 59.18 62.72 5.44
CA ALA A 553 58.00 63.58 5.33
C ALA A 553 57.06 63.13 4.21
N GLY A 554 55.77 63.08 4.56
CA GLY A 554 54.67 62.62 3.73
C GLY A 554 54.46 61.11 3.63
N SER A 555 55.23 60.31 4.36
CA SER A 555 54.89 58.89 4.59
C SER A 555 53.63 58.80 5.46
N TRP A 556 52.66 57.97 5.06
CA TRP A 556 51.39 57.82 5.77
C TRP A 556 50.85 56.40 5.69
N GLU A 557 50.19 55.95 6.75
CA GLU A 557 49.59 54.62 6.85
C GLU A 557 48.34 54.65 7.73
N VAL A 558 47.37 53.77 7.44
CA VAL A 558 46.22 53.51 8.31
C VAL A 558 46.41 52.15 8.98
N ARG A 559 46.08 52.06 10.28
CA ARG A 559 46.18 50.85 11.11
C ARG A 559 45.09 50.80 12.18
N GLN A 560 44.79 49.62 12.72
CA GLN A 560 43.93 49.41 13.89
C GLN A 560 44.76 49.20 15.15
N ILE A 561 44.39 49.83 16.26
CA ILE A 561 44.97 49.52 17.58
C ILE A 561 44.39 48.19 18.09
N VAL A 562 45.22 47.15 18.18
CA VAL A 562 44.83 45.82 18.72
C VAL A 562 45.17 45.65 20.20
N ALA A 563 46.11 46.43 20.73
CA ALA A 563 46.39 46.52 22.17
C ALA A 563 46.90 47.93 22.53
N LEU A 564 46.67 48.38 23.76
CA LEU A 564 47.14 49.66 24.28
C LEU A 564 47.65 49.49 25.71
N ALA A 565 48.93 49.79 25.94
CA ALA A 565 49.61 49.68 27.23
C ALA A 565 50.23 51.03 27.60
N GLY A 566 49.47 51.85 28.34
CA GLY A 566 49.87 53.22 28.66
C GLY A 566 50.03 54.07 27.39
N SER A 567 51.25 54.54 27.12
CA SER A 567 51.61 55.29 25.91
C SER A 567 51.84 54.41 24.67
N ARG A 568 52.02 53.09 24.81
CA ARG A 568 52.35 52.20 23.69
C ARG A 568 51.11 51.54 23.11
N ALA A 569 50.71 51.98 21.93
CA ALA A 569 49.75 51.26 21.09
C ALA A 569 50.47 50.13 20.32
N THR A 570 49.77 49.02 20.11
CA THR A 570 50.18 47.94 19.21
C THR A 570 49.19 47.87 18.05
N VAL A 571 49.68 47.86 16.82
CA VAL A 571 48.86 47.79 15.60
C VAL A 571 48.73 46.37 15.05
N GLU A 572 47.69 46.13 14.25
CA GLU A 572 47.32 44.83 13.67
C GLU A 572 48.35 44.25 12.69
N ALA A 573 49.10 45.12 12.01
CA ALA A 573 50.07 44.73 10.99
C ALA A 573 51.34 45.61 11.04
N PRO A 574 52.55 45.05 10.77
CA PRO A 574 53.79 45.82 10.71
C PRO A 574 53.70 47.08 9.84
N LEU A 575 54.30 48.17 10.31
CA LEU A 575 54.38 49.43 9.55
C LEU A 575 55.38 49.32 8.40
N THR A 576 55.08 49.97 7.27
CA THR A 576 55.99 50.02 6.12
C THR A 576 56.93 51.23 6.19
N ALA A 577 56.51 52.32 6.85
CA ALA A 577 57.32 53.49 7.10
C ALA A 577 57.78 53.60 8.57
N ALA A 578 58.81 54.41 8.81
CA ALA A 578 59.24 54.82 10.14
C ALA A 578 58.69 56.21 10.48
N TYR A 579 58.25 56.39 11.71
CA TYR A 579 57.61 57.61 12.21
C TYR A 579 58.40 58.15 13.39
N SER A 580 58.71 59.44 13.39
CA SER A 580 59.51 60.08 14.44
C SER A 580 59.02 61.51 14.70
N SER A 581 58.89 61.84 15.98
CA SER A 581 58.60 63.19 16.50
C SER A 581 59.86 63.86 17.09
N ALA A 582 61.04 63.26 16.93
CA ALA A 582 62.27 63.72 17.58
C ALA A 582 63.01 64.79 16.76
N GLY A 583 63.59 65.78 17.44
CA GLY A 583 64.39 66.84 16.82
C GLY A 583 63.54 67.75 15.91
N ALA A 584 63.86 67.79 14.62
CA ALA A 584 63.08 68.51 13.61
C ALA A 584 61.93 67.67 13.00
N ASN A 585 61.87 66.36 13.28
CA ASN A 585 60.83 65.49 12.72
C ASN A 585 59.49 65.69 13.48
N ARG A 586 58.36 65.54 12.79
CA ARG A 586 57.02 65.62 13.41
C ARG A 586 56.06 64.59 12.83
N ALA A 587 56.11 63.37 13.35
CA ALA A 587 55.09 62.38 13.08
C ALA A 587 53.93 62.48 14.06
N GLN A 588 52.72 62.18 13.59
CA GLN A 588 51.51 62.14 14.41
C GLN A 588 50.67 60.90 14.10
N ALA A 589 49.97 60.41 15.11
CA ALA A 589 48.85 59.49 14.97
C ALA A 589 47.56 60.26 15.26
N VAL A 590 46.55 60.11 14.41
CA VAL A 590 45.26 60.77 14.50
C VAL A 590 44.18 59.69 14.52
N VAL A 591 43.28 59.68 15.51
CA VAL A 591 42.16 58.72 15.50
C VAL A 591 41.26 59.02 14.31
N MET A 592 40.91 57.96 13.57
CA MET A 592 40.20 58.01 12.29
C MET A 592 38.82 57.34 12.45
N PRO A 593 37.75 58.11 12.69
CA PRO A 593 36.42 57.55 12.95
C PRO A 593 35.87 56.69 11.81
N GLN A 594 35.02 55.74 12.19
CA GLN A 594 34.51 54.64 11.40
C GLN A 594 32.98 54.67 11.39
N TYR A 595 32.40 55.63 10.68
CA TYR A 595 30.96 55.84 10.63
C TYR A 595 30.23 54.77 9.80
N SER A 596 28.92 54.59 9.99
CA SER A 596 28.08 53.82 9.07
C SER A 596 27.79 54.63 7.81
N THR A 597 27.26 55.85 8.00
CA THR A 597 27.06 56.87 6.96
C THR A 597 27.54 58.24 7.43
N VAL A 598 27.85 59.11 6.48
CA VAL A 598 28.11 60.55 6.74
C VAL A 598 27.26 61.39 5.79
N LEU A 599 26.43 62.28 6.33
CA LEU A 599 25.56 63.18 5.56
C LEU A 599 25.76 64.63 6.03
N VAL A 600 26.47 65.42 5.24
CA VAL A 600 26.85 66.81 5.59
C VAL A 600 25.87 67.80 4.94
N THR A 601 24.95 68.31 5.76
CA THR A 601 23.87 69.24 5.40
C THR A 601 24.00 70.54 6.20
N GLY A 602 24.18 71.70 5.58
CA GLY A 602 24.28 73.00 6.28
C GLY A 602 25.47 73.22 7.23
N ALA A 603 26.13 72.17 7.71
CA ALA A 603 27.29 72.24 8.61
C ALA A 603 28.64 72.29 7.87
N THR A 604 29.68 72.77 8.56
CA THR A 604 31.08 72.65 8.12
C THR A 604 31.81 71.63 8.98
N LEU A 605 32.21 70.50 8.39
CA LEU A 605 33.03 69.47 9.00
C LEU A 605 34.51 69.85 8.86
N VAL A 606 35.25 69.89 9.96
CA VAL A 606 36.67 70.27 10.01
C VAL A 606 37.46 69.32 10.93
N ALA A 607 38.79 69.41 10.89
CA ALA A 607 39.69 68.90 11.91
C ALA A 607 40.54 70.05 12.50
N PRO A 608 41.26 69.85 13.63
CA PRO A 608 42.18 70.84 14.16
C PRO A 608 43.19 71.30 13.10
N ALA A 609 43.50 72.60 13.08
CA ALA A 609 44.59 73.12 12.25
C ALA A 609 45.95 72.59 12.74
N TRP A 610 46.96 72.61 11.88
CA TRP A 610 48.33 72.28 12.27
C TRP A 610 48.84 73.25 13.36
N ASP A 611 49.26 72.71 14.50
CA ASP A 611 49.76 73.48 15.65
C ASP A 611 51.31 73.54 15.73
N GLY A 612 52.01 72.87 14.80
CA GLY A 612 53.46 72.70 14.81
C GLY A 612 53.94 71.36 15.38
N ASN A 613 53.04 70.56 15.95
CA ASN A 613 53.31 69.20 16.39
C ASN A 613 52.25 68.19 15.92
N THR A 614 50.98 68.61 15.86
CA THR A 614 49.83 67.79 15.44
C THR A 614 48.77 68.62 14.71
N GLY A 615 47.73 67.97 14.19
CA GLY A 615 46.63 68.60 13.47
C GLY A 615 46.88 68.65 11.96
N GLY A 616 46.06 69.40 11.23
CA GLY A 616 46.12 69.54 9.77
C GLY A 616 45.62 68.33 8.98
N ILE A 617 45.17 67.26 9.66
CA ILE A 617 44.64 66.03 9.06
C ILE A 617 43.18 65.85 9.46
N LEU A 618 42.29 65.79 8.47
CA LEU A 618 40.93 65.31 8.58
C LEU A 618 40.87 63.92 7.95
N ALA A 619 40.54 62.89 8.74
CA ALA A 619 40.56 61.50 8.29
C ALA A 619 39.38 60.72 8.88
N PHE A 620 38.54 60.13 8.03
CA PHE A 620 37.48 59.22 8.47
C PHE A 620 37.13 58.20 7.39
N ALA A 621 36.39 57.16 7.78
CA ALA A 621 35.76 56.24 6.85
C ALA A 621 34.26 56.09 7.14
N ALA A 622 33.49 55.72 6.12
CA ALA A 622 32.07 55.38 6.22
C ALA A 622 31.83 53.98 5.62
N ARG A 623 30.95 53.19 6.22
CA ARG A 623 30.64 51.82 5.78
C ARG A 623 29.81 51.78 4.51
N GLU A 624 28.87 52.72 4.35
CA GLU A 624 27.83 52.69 3.32
C GLU A 624 27.95 53.85 2.34
N SER A 625 27.90 55.10 2.81
CA SER A 625 28.09 56.28 1.95
C SER A 625 28.54 57.53 2.70
N VAL A 626 29.17 58.44 1.94
CA VAL A 626 29.41 59.84 2.31
C VAL A 626 28.68 60.74 1.33
N ARG A 627 27.82 61.63 1.81
CA ARG A 627 27.11 62.62 1.01
C ARG A 627 27.33 64.03 1.55
N VAL A 628 27.64 64.96 0.66
CA VAL A 628 27.82 66.38 0.98
C VAL A 628 26.88 67.17 0.08
N THR A 629 25.74 67.61 0.61
CA THR A 629 24.63 68.16 -0.20
C THR A 629 24.44 69.67 -0.02
N SER A 630 24.57 70.17 1.20
CA SER A 630 24.42 71.61 1.51
C SER A 630 25.37 72.13 2.58
N GLY A 631 26.25 71.27 3.11
CA GLY A 631 27.36 71.66 3.99
C GLY A 631 28.71 71.45 3.31
N ALA A 632 29.80 71.52 4.07
CA ALA A 632 31.15 71.37 3.51
C ALA A 632 32.11 70.56 4.39
N ILE A 633 33.09 69.91 3.79
CA ILE A 633 34.26 69.30 4.46
C ILE A 633 35.47 70.19 4.17
N VAL A 634 36.05 70.83 5.20
CA VAL A 634 37.01 71.93 5.00
C VAL A 634 38.29 71.75 5.81
N MET A 635 39.41 71.66 5.09
CA MET A 635 40.78 71.79 5.59
C MET A 635 41.58 72.88 4.87
N SER A 636 40.91 73.79 4.16
CA SER A 636 41.54 75.02 3.66
C SER A 636 42.20 75.78 4.80
N GLU A 637 43.38 76.35 4.55
CA GLU A 637 44.12 77.20 5.50
C GLU A 637 44.54 76.51 6.81
N ARG A 638 44.44 75.18 6.89
CA ARG A 638 44.70 74.34 8.09
C ARG A 638 45.95 73.45 8.00
N GLY A 639 46.70 73.53 6.90
CA GLY A 639 48.00 72.88 6.68
C GLY A 639 49.15 73.64 7.32
N PHE A 640 50.34 73.63 6.70
CA PHE A 640 51.50 74.36 7.23
C PHE A 640 51.21 75.86 7.39
N ARG A 641 51.78 76.47 8.43
CA ARG A 641 51.47 77.85 8.82
C ARG A 641 52.34 78.87 8.09
N GLY A 642 51.72 79.96 7.66
CA GLY A 642 52.44 81.17 7.29
C GLY A 642 53.16 81.75 8.50
N HIS A 643 54.30 82.42 8.26
CA HIS A 643 55.02 83.05 9.37
C HIS A 643 54.26 84.33 9.81
N PRO A 644 54.17 84.64 11.12
CA PRO A 644 53.68 85.94 11.58
C PRO A 644 54.52 87.09 11.01
N ARG A 645 53.93 88.29 10.84
CA ARG A 645 54.58 89.45 10.19
C ARG A 645 55.97 89.74 10.80
N VAL A 646 56.91 90.18 9.96
CA VAL A 646 58.23 90.60 10.43
C VAL A 646 58.11 91.94 11.18
N SER A 647 58.16 91.91 12.52
CA SER A 647 57.91 93.08 13.36
C SER A 647 59.12 94.00 13.60
N SER A 648 60.05 94.05 12.64
CA SER A 648 61.25 94.88 12.67
C SER A 648 61.60 95.34 11.26
N ASN A 649 61.92 96.62 11.10
CA ASN A 649 62.36 97.22 9.84
C ASN A 649 63.70 96.63 9.33
N ASN A 650 63.97 96.83 8.03
CA ASN A 650 65.22 96.50 7.35
C ASN A 650 65.64 95.02 7.52
N ARG A 651 64.66 94.11 7.46
CA ARG A 651 64.81 92.71 7.89
C ARG A 651 64.17 91.76 6.85
N PRO A 652 64.92 90.75 6.33
CA PRO A 652 64.36 89.81 5.34
C PRO A 652 63.13 89.07 5.87
N GLY A 653 62.27 88.66 4.95
CA GLY A 653 61.17 87.75 5.24
C GLY A 653 61.65 86.43 5.82
N GLU A 654 60.78 85.81 6.61
CA GLU A 654 60.94 84.44 7.10
C GLU A 654 60.19 83.47 6.18
N GLN A 655 60.78 82.29 5.97
CA GLN A 655 60.23 81.21 5.17
C GLN A 655 58.85 80.78 5.68
N GLY A 656 58.01 80.29 4.77
CA GLY A 656 56.83 79.53 5.16
C GLY A 656 57.21 78.23 5.88
N GLU A 657 56.36 77.74 6.78
CA GLU A 657 56.48 76.37 7.28
C GLU A 657 56.28 75.36 6.14
N GLY A 658 57.00 74.24 6.20
CA GLY A 658 57.01 73.23 5.15
C GLY A 658 57.46 71.86 5.63
N ALA A 659 57.60 70.92 4.69
CA ALA A 659 57.94 69.53 4.97
C ALA A 659 59.32 69.32 5.64
N ALA A 660 60.24 70.30 5.54
CA ALA A 660 61.54 70.23 6.23
C ALA A 660 61.49 70.72 7.70
N GLY A 661 60.41 71.41 8.11
CA GLY A 661 60.24 71.93 9.47
C GLY A 661 59.62 73.33 9.52
N TYR A 662 59.76 73.99 10.67
CA TYR A 662 59.44 75.42 10.82
C TYR A 662 60.41 76.29 10.01
N GLY A 663 59.90 77.38 9.43
CA GLY A 663 60.70 78.28 8.58
C GLY A 663 61.71 79.13 9.37
N VAL A 664 62.75 79.59 8.69
CA VAL A 664 63.73 80.55 9.22
C VAL A 664 63.89 81.75 8.27
N GLN A 665 64.64 82.77 8.70
CA GLN A 665 64.94 83.95 7.88
C GLN A 665 65.88 83.62 6.71
N ASN A 666 65.32 83.34 5.53
CA ASN A 666 66.06 82.96 4.32
C ASN A 666 65.18 83.16 3.07
N THR A 667 65.78 83.56 1.94
CA THR A 667 65.09 83.73 0.65
C THR A 667 64.98 82.43 -0.16
N VAL A 668 65.73 81.39 0.20
CA VAL A 668 65.61 79.99 -0.30
C VAL A 668 64.36 79.34 0.31
N PRO A 669 63.60 78.45 -0.38
CA PRO A 669 62.40 77.84 0.18
C PRO A 669 62.70 76.79 1.26
N ASN A 670 61.76 76.63 2.19
CA ASN A 670 61.79 75.64 3.26
C ASN A 670 61.14 74.32 2.79
N SER A 671 61.84 73.60 1.91
CA SER A 671 61.25 72.52 1.10
C SER A 671 60.03 73.06 0.33
N ASN A 672 58.80 72.67 0.67
CA ASN A 672 57.59 73.21 0.04
C ASN A 672 57.06 74.51 0.69
N GLY A 673 57.55 74.93 1.86
CA GLY A 673 57.32 76.29 2.35
C GLY A 673 58.06 77.32 1.49
N GLY A 674 57.44 78.48 1.20
CA GLY A 674 58.08 79.53 0.41
C GLY A 674 59.35 80.09 1.06
N GLY A 675 60.20 80.75 0.27
CA GLY A 675 61.31 81.56 0.75
C GLY A 675 60.86 82.99 1.08
N GLY A 676 61.42 83.61 2.11
CA GLY A 676 61.09 84.98 2.50
C GLY A 676 61.62 86.04 1.52
N GLY A 677 61.00 87.22 1.48
CA GLY A 677 61.45 88.33 0.63
C GLY A 677 62.76 88.98 1.10
N GLY A 678 63.55 89.54 0.19
CA GLY A 678 64.71 90.38 0.55
C GLY A 678 64.30 91.64 1.31
N ARG A 679 65.08 92.04 2.31
CA ARG A 679 64.96 93.38 2.94
C ARG A 679 65.34 94.48 1.95
N THR A 680 65.06 95.74 2.28
CA THR A 680 65.77 96.87 1.66
C THR A 680 67.21 97.01 2.17
N SER A 681 67.87 98.05 1.70
CA SER A 681 69.02 98.71 2.31
C SER A 681 69.04 100.15 1.77
N CYS A 682 69.81 101.06 2.37
CA CYS A 682 69.75 102.53 2.16
C CYS A 682 69.92 103.07 0.72
N GLU A 683 70.03 102.21 -0.29
CA GLU A 683 70.19 102.48 -1.72
C GLU A 683 69.10 101.79 -2.57
N CYS A 684 68.08 101.19 -1.91
CA CYS A 684 67.11 100.25 -2.52
C CYS A 684 65.68 100.56 -2.04
N CYS A 685 64.84 101.19 -2.87
CA CYS A 685 63.56 101.75 -2.43
C CYS A 685 62.50 100.73 -1.95
N TRP A 686 62.54 99.48 -2.42
CA TRP A 686 61.50 98.46 -2.15
C TRP A 686 62.11 97.12 -1.71
N ALA A 687 61.48 96.48 -0.74
CA ALA A 687 61.75 95.10 -0.31
C ALA A 687 61.17 94.09 -1.33
N GLY A 688 61.59 92.82 -1.23
CA GLY A 688 61.04 91.74 -2.04
C GLY A 688 59.78 91.10 -1.43
N GLY A 689 58.88 90.62 -2.29
CA GLY A 689 57.67 89.90 -1.89
C GLY A 689 57.99 88.49 -1.40
N GLY A 690 57.14 87.93 -0.53
CA GLY A 690 57.29 86.55 -0.02
C GLY A 690 57.00 85.51 -1.10
N GLY A 691 57.77 84.42 -1.12
CA GLY A 691 57.55 83.30 -2.04
C GLY A 691 56.28 82.52 -1.71
N GLY A 692 55.55 82.10 -2.75
CA GLY A 692 54.35 81.28 -2.62
C GLY A 692 54.68 79.83 -2.26
N GLY A 693 53.78 79.18 -1.52
CA GLY A 693 53.93 77.79 -1.11
C GLY A 693 53.88 76.79 -2.27
N GLY A 694 54.53 75.64 -2.08
CA GLY A 694 54.56 74.51 -3.00
C GLY A 694 53.70 73.31 -2.58
N HIS A 695 53.22 72.56 -3.56
CA HIS A 695 52.55 71.26 -3.41
C HIS A 695 52.60 70.46 -4.72
N ALA A 696 51.57 70.52 -5.58
CA ALA A 696 51.55 69.68 -6.78
C ALA A 696 52.57 70.11 -7.84
N SER A 697 52.77 71.42 -7.94
CA SER A 697 53.92 72.09 -8.55
C SER A 697 54.65 72.92 -7.49
N GLY A 698 55.77 73.53 -7.87
CA GLY A 698 56.30 74.66 -7.10
C GLY A 698 55.31 75.83 -7.12
N GLY A 699 55.37 76.69 -6.10
CA GLY A 699 54.65 77.97 -6.07
C GLY A 699 55.20 78.98 -7.08
N LEU A 700 54.80 80.24 -6.97
CA LEU A 700 55.45 81.35 -7.68
C LEU A 700 56.47 82.05 -6.77
N VAL A 701 57.52 82.60 -7.40
CA VAL A 701 58.49 83.48 -6.74
C VAL A 701 57.80 84.81 -6.43
N GLY A 702 58.13 85.42 -5.29
CA GLY A 702 57.68 86.78 -4.97
C GLY A 702 58.29 87.83 -5.90
N SER A 703 57.67 89.00 -6.02
CA SER A 703 58.20 90.07 -6.87
C SER A 703 59.51 90.65 -6.28
N ALA A 704 60.47 90.99 -7.15
CA ALA A 704 61.76 91.53 -6.72
C ALA A 704 61.66 93.03 -6.33
N GLY A 705 62.46 93.43 -5.34
CA GLY A 705 62.50 94.78 -4.80
C GLY A 705 63.45 95.69 -5.60
N GLY A 706 62.87 96.61 -6.36
CA GLY A 706 63.59 97.51 -7.27
C GLY A 706 64.20 96.79 -8.49
N ALA A 707 64.81 97.57 -9.39
CA ALA A 707 65.25 97.05 -10.70
C ALA A 707 66.50 96.15 -10.67
N VAL A 708 67.29 96.17 -9.59
CA VAL A 708 68.62 95.50 -9.52
C VAL A 708 68.90 94.84 -8.16
N CYS A 709 68.24 95.24 -7.08
CA CYS A 709 68.87 95.18 -5.75
C CYS A 709 68.43 94.03 -4.83
N GLN A 710 67.13 93.70 -4.75
CA GLN A 710 66.63 92.80 -3.70
C GLN A 710 65.81 91.64 -4.28
N PRO A 711 66.17 90.37 -4.02
CA PRO A 711 65.45 89.23 -4.55
C PRO A 711 64.08 89.08 -3.89
N GLY A 712 63.07 88.75 -4.69
CA GLY A 712 61.83 88.19 -4.19
C GLY A 712 62.08 86.80 -3.59
N GLY A 713 61.20 86.40 -2.67
CA GLY A 713 61.29 85.10 -2.02
C GLY A 713 61.05 83.95 -3.00
N ASN A 714 61.94 82.95 -3.00
CA ASN A 714 61.84 81.84 -3.94
C ASN A 714 60.59 80.99 -3.70
N ALA A 715 60.05 80.42 -4.77
CA ALA A 715 58.90 79.53 -4.73
C ALA A 715 59.16 78.30 -3.85
N GLY A 716 58.18 77.91 -3.03
CA GLY A 716 58.16 76.61 -2.35
C GLY A 716 58.18 75.47 -3.38
N LEU A 717 58.96 74.42 -3.11
CA LEU A 717 59.19 73.30 -4.03
C LEU A 717 57.97 72.38 -4.18
N ALA A 718 57.88 71.68 -5.32
CA ALA A 718 56.89 70.63 -5.54
C ALA A 718 57.16 69.40 -4.63
N VAL A 719 56.09 68.78 -4.11
CA VAL A 719 56.13 67.61 -3.23
C VAL A 719 55.02 66.60 -3.53
N GLY A 720 55.20 65.37 -3.04
CA GLY A 720 54.27 64.26 -3.26
C GLY A 720 54.18 63.81 -4.73
N VAL A 721 53.32 62.81 -4.97
CA VAL A 721 53.06 62.26 -6.31
C VAL A 721 51.56 62.27 -6.61
N ALA A 722 51.18 62.20 -7.89
CA ALA A 722 49.76 62.23 -8.30
C ALA A 722 48.90 61.10 -7.68
N ALA A 723 49.49 59.93 -7.43
CA ALA A 723 48.83 58.81 -6.75
C ALA A 723 48.74 58.96 -5.21
N GLN A 724 49.35 60.02 -4.66
CA GLN A 724 49.42 60.33 -3.23
C GLN A 724 49.84 59.17 -2.32
N THR A 725 50.75 58.30 -2.80
CA THR A 725 51.47 57.32 -1.96
C THR A 725 52.38 57.99 -0.94
N THR A 726 52.78 59.23 -1.20
CA THR A 726 53.14 60.21 -0.17
C THR A 726 52.17 61.39 -0.24
N MET A 727 51.70 61.86 0.92
CA MET A 727 50.78 63.00 1.08
C MET A 727 51.49 64.13 1.82
N PHE A 728 51.15 65.39 1.50
CA PHE A 728 51.75 66.56 2.14
C PHE A 728 50.67 67.58 2.45
N PHE A 729 50.88 68.41 3.47
CA PHE A 729 50.14 69.67 3.57
C PHE A 729 50.62 70.62 2.48
N GLY A 730 49.73 71.52 2.06
CA GLY A 730 50.10 72.70 1.28
C GLY A 730 51.22 73.43 2.00
N GLY A 731 52.29 73.74 1.28
CA GLY A 731 53.36 74.58 1.78
C GLY A 731 52.81 75.95 2.14
N ALA A 732 53.28 76.52 3.24
CA ALA A 732 52.91 77.87 3.59
C ALA A 732 53.58 78.88 2.65
N GLY A 733 52.90 80.01 2.42
CA GLY A 733 53.55 81.19 1.87
C GLY A 733 54.48 81.82 2.90
N ALA A 734 55.53 82.48 2.41
CA ALA A 734 56.52 83.16 3.23
C ALA A 734 56.19 84.64 3.46
N ASN A 735 56.91 85.29 4.36
CA ASN A 735 56.77 86.73 4.55
C ASN A 735 57.43 87.53 3.43
N GLY A 736 56.88 88.71 3.13
CA GLY A 736 57.64 89.75 2.45
C GLY A 736 58.79 90.27 3.31
N GLY A 737 59.77 90.92 2.69
CA GLY A 737 60.79 91.67 3.43
C GLY A 737 60.22 92.95 4.04
N ALA A 738 60.80 93.40 5.16
CA ALA A 738 60.55 94.71 5.73
C ALA A 738 61.52 95.75 5.17
N ASP A 739 61.02 96.94 4.85
CA ASP A 739 61.81 98.11 4.45
C ASP A 739 62.28 98.96 5.66
N GLU A 740 62.87 100.14 5.43
CA GLU A 740 63.38 101.05 6.45
C GLU A 740 62.37 101.54 7.50
N ASP A 741 61.08 101.71 7.17
CA ASP A 741 60.03 102.17 8.10
C ASP A 741 58.76 101.29 8.14
N GLY A 742 58.56 100.39 7.18
CA GLY A 742 57.48 99.40 7.13
C GLY A 742 57.75 98.05 7.84
N TYR A 743 56.81 97.12 7.63
CA TYR A 743 56.84 95.75 8.17
C TYR A 743 56.50 94.71 7.11
N GLY A 744 57.36 93.71 6.95
CA GLY A 744 57.17 92.60 6.01
C GLY A 744 55.90 91.81 6.29
N SER A 745 55.02 91.73 5.29
CA SER A 745 53.66 91.18 5.41
C SER A 745 53.67 89.67 5.68
N ALA A 746 52.73 89.21 6.51
CA ALA A 746 52.64 87.81 6.92
C ALA A 746 52.29 86.86 5.75
N GLY A 747 53.02 85.76 5.63
CA GLY A 747 52.71 84.68 4.70
C GLY A 747 51.40 83.96 5.04
N ALA A 748 50.83 83.26 4.06
CA ALA A 748 49.56 82.54 4.22
C ALA A 748 49.72 81.05 4.57
N ASN A 749 48.73 80.50 5.29
CA ASN A 749 48.64 79.06 5.60
C ASN A 749 48.33 78.22 4.35
N GLY A 750 48.93 77.03 4.24
CA GLY A 750 48.56 76.04 3.23
C GLY A 750 47.29 75.24 3.59
N GLY A 751 46.78 74.45 2.64
CA GLY A 751 45.70 73.48 2.87
C GLY A 751 46.16 72.22 3.60
N GLY A 752 45.30 71.61 4.43
CA GLY A 752 45.58 70.36 5.14
C GLY A 752 45.38 69.09 4.30
N ILE A 753 45.40 67.93 4.97
CA ILE A 753 44.99 66.63 4.41
C ILE A 753 43.50 66.39 4.68
N ILE A 754 42.78 65.92 3.66
CA ILE A 754 41.45 65.31 3.75
C ILE A 754 41.56 63.87 3.25
N TYR A 755 41.34 62.90 4.13
CA TYR A 755 41.24 61.47 3.80
C TYR A 755 39.81 60.97 4.06
N VAL A 756 39.16 60.45 3.03
CA VAL A 756 37.81 59.87 3.12
C VAL A 756 37.80 58.51 2.45
N ALA A 757 37.30 57.49 3.16
CA ALA A 757 37.14 56.14 2.62
C ALA A 757 35.69 55.63 2.76
N SER A 758 35.02 55.34 1.65
CA SER A 758 33.60 54.93 1.63
C SER A 758 33.22 54.28 0.31
N PRO A 759 32.36 53.23 0.25
CA PRO A 759 32.00 52.58 -1.02
C PRO A 759 31.40 53.57 -2.02
N ALA A 760 30.55 54.48 -1.55
CA ALA A 760 29.98 55.58 -2.31
C ALA A 760 30.35 56.95 -1.72
N ILE A 761 30.69 57.90 -2.58
CA ILE A 761 30.87 59.31 -2.22
C ILE A 761 30.10 60.19 -3.21
N SER A 762 29.20 61.06 -2.72
CA SER A 762 28.59 62.12 -3.54
C SER A 762 28.83 63.53 -2.97
N VAL A 763 29.10 64.47 -3.87
CA VAL A 763 29.13 65.91 -3.59
C VAL A 763 28.14 66.57 -4.54
N GLU A 764 27.11 67.19 -3.97
CA GLU A 764 25.94 67.74 -4.65
C GLU A 764 25.84 69.23 -4.31
N SER A 765 25.48 70.09 -5.27
CA SER A 765 25.47 71.55 -5.06
C SER A 765 24.35 71.97 -4.10
N PRO A 766 24.58 72.90 -3.13
CA PRO A 766 25.76 73.77 -2.96
C PRO A 766 26.88 73.20 -2.08
N GLY A 767 26.86 71.90 -1.74
CA GLY A 767 27.88 71.25 -0.93
C GLY A 767 29.28 71.23 -1.56
N ALA A 768 30.32 71.13 -0.72
CA ALA A 768 31.71 71.19 -1.19
C ALA A 768 32.73 70.43 -0.32
N ILE A 769 33.88 70.09 -0.89
CA ILE A 769 35.06 69.59 -0.16
C ILE A 769 36.25 70.50 -0.50
N ARG A 770 36.91 71.09 0.49
CA ARG A 770 37.90 72.17 0.25
C ARG A 770 39.16 71.99 1.09
N SER A 771 40.32 71.94 0.43
CA SER A 771 41.64 72.07 1.05
C SER A 771 42.49 73.07 0.30
N ASN A 772 42.01 74.31 0.22
CA ASN A 772 42.67 75.40 -0.49
C ASN A 772 43.75 76.07 0.39
N GLY A 773 44.78 76.62 -0.23
CA GLY A 773 45.69 77.53 0.45
C GLY A 773 45.05 78.90 0.68
N GLN A 774 45.49 79.58 1.73
CA GLN A 774 45.08 80.94 2.08
C GLN A 774 45.72 81.97 1.13
N THR A 775 45.03 83.08 0.88
CA THR A 775 45.62 84.23 0.17
C THR A 775 46.60 84.96 1.08
N GLY A 776 47.80 85.25 0.58
CA GLY A 776 48.85 85.98 1.31
C GLY A 776 48.40 87.39 1.70
N ASN A 777 48.93 87.91 2.82
CA ASN A 777 48.53 89.23 3.30
C ASN A 777 49.13 90.34 2.41
N ASN A 778 48.28 91.29 2.00
CA ASN A 778 48.69 92.51 1.29
C ASN A 778 49.67 93.35 2.13
N GLU A 779 50.36 94.30 1.49
CA GLU A 779 51.24 95.27 2.16
C GLU A 779 50.51 96.03 3.29
N TYR A 780 51.17 96.15 4.44
CA TYR A 780 50.59 96.74 5.64
C TYR A 780 50.72 98.27 5.64
N ASN A 781 49.85 98.93 4.87
CA ASN A 781 49.79 100.37 4.62
C ASN A 781 49.83 101.21 5.93
N TYR A 782 51.02 101.67 6.33
CA TYR A 782 51.25 102.39 7.59
C TYR A 782 52.31 103.49 7.44
N ALA A 783 52.04 104.49 6.60
CA ALA A 783 52.83 105.71 6.36
C ALA A 783 54.25 105.54 5.75
N GLY A 784 54.90 104.40 5.99
CA GLY A 784 56.02 103.88 5.22
C GLY A 784 55.58 103.22 3.92
N CYS A 785 56.47 103.19 2.93
CA CYS A 785 56.20 102.76 1.56
C CYS A 785 57.37 101.93 1.02
N GLY A 786 57.25 100.60 0.98
CA GLY A 786 58.35 99.75 0.51
C GLY A 786 58.31 98.27 0.87
N SER A 787 57.28 97.79 1.57
CA SER A 787 57.28 96.46 2.17
C SER A 787 56.78 95.37 1.22
N GLY A 788 57.29 94.15 1.41
CA GLY A 788 56.85 93.00 0.62
C GLY A 788 55.48 92.48 1.06
N GLY A 789 54.62 92.15 0.09
CA GLY A 789 53.42 91.34 0.27
C GLY A 789 53.75 89.89 0.62
N GLY A 790 52.88 89.24 1.40
CA GLY A 790 53.06 87.86 1.84
C GLY A 790 52.81 86.86 0.71
N GLY A 791 53.57 85.77 0.67
CA GLY A 791 53.31 84.67 -0.26
C GLY A 791 51.98 83.98 0.03
N GLY A 792 51.30 83.50 -1.00
CA GLY A 792 50.10 82.68 -0.90
C GLY A 792 50.41 81.24 -0.45
N GLY A 793 49.52 80.64 0.34
CA GLY A 793 49.63 79.24 0.74
C GLY A 793 49.27 78.29 -0.41
N ALA A 794 49.88 77.11 -0.47
CA ALA A 794 49.52 76.11 -1.46
C ALA A 794 48.24 75.34 -1.08
N GLY A 795 47.58 74.78 -2.08
CA GLY A 795 46.53 73.78 -1.87
C GLY A 795 47.07 72.54 -1.18
N GLY A 796 46.21 71.87 -0.41
CA GLY A 796 46.53 70.68 0.37
C GLY A 796 46.35 69.37 -0.40
N ALA A 797 46.13 68.30 0.36
CA ALA A 797 45.95 66.94 -0.16
C ALA A 797 44.51 66.47 0.10
N ILE A 798 43.84 65.94 -0.94
CA ILE A 798 42.52 65.32 -0.84
C ILE A 798 42.62 63.90 -1.41
N TYR A 799 42.30 62.90 -0.59
CA TYR A 799 42.39 61.48 -0.92
C TYR A 799 41.04 60.80 -0.68
N LEU A 800 40.41 60.36 -1.77
CA LEU A 800 39.09 59.74 -1.76
C LEU A 800 39.22 58.27 -2.17
N ARG A 801 39.05 57.35 -1.21
CA ARG A 801 39.09 55.90 -1.44
C ARG A 801 37.67 55.35 -1.54
N VAL A 802 37.29 54.82 -2.70
CA VAL A 802 35.87 54.75 -3.09
C VAL A 802 35.62 53.68 -4.15
N GLY A 803 34.41 53.12 -4.20
CA GLY A 803 33.97 52.15 -5.22
C GLY A 803 33.20 52.78 -6.38
N GLY A 804 32.40 53.82 -6.11
CA GLY A 804 31.75 54.67 -7.10
C GLY A 804 31.58 56.11 -6.61
N ILE A 805 31.87 57.10 -7.46
CA ILE A 805 31.94 58.52 -7.04
C ILE A 805 31.24 59.50 -7.99
N ASN A 806 30.61 60.52 -7.40
CA ASN A 806 30.08 61.69 -8.09
C ASN A 806 30.54 62.97 -7.37
N LEU A 807 31.35 63.79 -8.03
CA LEU A 807 31.94 65.01 -7.43
C LEU A 807 31.24 66.32 -7.85
N GLY A 808 30.16 66.23 -8.64
CA GLY A 808 29.53 67.41 -9.23
C GLY A 808 30.49 68.19 -10.15
N ALA A 809 30.19 69.47 -10.41
CA ALA A 809 31.04 70.33 -11.22
C ALA A 809 31.94 71.20 -10.32
N SER A 810 33.21 70.80 -10.18
CA SER A 810 34.26 71.54 -9.45
C SER A 810 33.95 71.84 -7.97
N LEU A 811 33.12 71.01 -7.32
CA LEU A 811 32.75 71.15 -5.90
C LEU A 811 33.84 70.67 -4.93
N VAL A 812 34.79 69.88 -5.42
CA VAL A 812 36.01 69.51 -4.68
C VAL A 812 37.18 70.38 -5.14
N THR A 813 37.79 71.10 -4.21
CA THR A 813 38.86 72.08 -4.51
C THR A 813 40.08 71.93 -3.60
N ALA A 814 41.28 72.03 -4.20
CA ALA A 814 42.57 72.14 -3.52
C ALA A 814 43.43 73.17 -4.27
N ASN A 815 42.90 74.38 -4.46
CA ASN A 815 43.58 75.47 -5.15
C ASN A 815 44.63 76.14 -4.24
N GLY A 816 45.68 76.72 -4.85
CA GLY A 816 46.57 77.63 -4.14
C GLY A 816 45.91 78.99 -3.92
N GLY A 817 46.30 79.68 -2.85
CA GLY A 817 45.91 81.07 -2.60
C GLY A 817 46.76 82.05 -3.40
N ALA A 818 46.20 83.22 -3.70
CA ALA A 818 46.96 84.30 -4.34
C ALA A 818 48.04 84.85 -3.40
N GLY A 819 49.08 85.46 -3.94
CA GLY A 819 49.99 86.30 -3.16
C GLY A 819 49.29 87.57 -2.67
N GLY A 820 49.84 88.17 -1.62
CA GLY A 820 49.43 89.48 -1.14
C GLY A 820 49.78 90.55 -2.16
N ASN A 821 48.81 91.41 -2.47
CA ASN A 821 48.96 92.52 -3.41
C ASN A 821 49.58 93.75 -2.74
N ASP A 822 50.22 94.58 -3.55
CA ASP A 822 50.48 95.99 -3.27
C ASP A 822 49.31 96.82 -3.87
N PRO A 823 48.49 97.52 -3.05
CA PRO A 823 47.43 98.40 -3.51
C PRO A 823 47.88 99.88 -3.67
N GLY A 824 49.11 100.24 -3.28
CA GLY A 824 49.65 101.59 -3.30
C GLY A 824 50.65 101.89 -4.43
N ASN A 825 51.12 100.87 -5.15
CA ASN A 825 52.21 100.97 -6.14
C ASN A 825 53.51 101.50 -5.49
N CYS A 826 53.83 100.94 -4.32
CA CYS A 826 54.92 101.34 -3.43
C CYS A 826 55.71 100.17 -2.83
N GLY A 827 55.32 98.92 -3.09
CA GLY A 827 55.95 97.72 -2.53
C GLY A 827 56.05 96.61 -3.58
N THR A 828 55.93 95.35 -3.15
CA THR A 828 56.08 94.20 -4.06
C THR A 828 55.08 93.08 -3.77
N ALA A 829 54.43 92.57 -4.82
CA ALA A 829 53.46 91.49 -4.69
C ALA A 829 54.11 90.15 -4.29
N GLY A 830 53.48 89.43 -3.37
CA GLY A 830 53.88 88.07 -3.00
C GLY A 830 53.62 87.06 -4.12
N GLY A 831 54.31 85.92 -4.07
CA GLY A 831 54.10 84.82 -5.02
C GLY A 831 52.83 84.03 -4.69
N ASN A 832 52.05 83.67 -5.70
CA ASN A 832 50.91 82.77 -5.54
C ASN A 832 51.37 81.38 -5.04
N GLY A 833 50.61 80.78 -4.13
CA GLY A 833 50.77 79.38 -3.78
C GLY A 833 50.31 78.47 -4.93
N SER A 834 50.90 77.28 -5.03
CA SER A 834 50.51 76.31 -6.06
C SER A 834 49.27 75.51 -5.71
N VAL A 835 48.69 74.84 -6.70
CA VAL A 835 47.59 73.89 -6.47
C VAL A 835 48.08 72.65 -5.71
N GLY A 836 47.19 72.09 -4.92
CA GLY A 836 47.36 70.85 -4.17
C GLY A 836 47.11 69.60 -5.03
N ARG A 837 46.94 68.44 -4.39
CA ARG A 837 46.64 67.17 -5.07
C ARG A 837 45.28 66.62 -4.67
N ILE A 838 44.52 66.13 -5.65
CA ILE A 838 43.26 65.42 -5.46
C ILE A 838 43.40 64.04 -6.10
N THR A 839 43.12 62.98 -5.35
CA THR A 839 43.21 61.59 -5.83
C THR A 839 41.91 60.85 -5.53
N VAL A 840 41.42 60.12 -6.53
CA VAL A 840 40.30 59.17 -6.42
C VAL A 840 40.86 57.77 -6.62
N ARG A 841 40.66 56.87 -5.66
CA ARG A 841 41.23 55.51 -5.72
C ARG A 841 40.21 54.39 -5.54
N GLY A 842 40.28 53.38 -6.41
CA GLY A 842 39.45 52.15 -6.38
C GLY A 842 38.11 52.26 -7.11
N SER A 843 37.80 53.42 -7.70
CA SER A 843 36.47 53.71 -8.22
C SER A 843 36.25 53.08 -9.59
N THR A 844 35.28 52.16 -9.68
CA THR A 844 34.86 51.53 -10.95
C THR A 844 34.01 52.46 -11.81
N THR A 845 33.37 53.45 -11.18
CA THR A 845 32.61 54.52 -11.83
C THR A 845 33.06 55.88 -11.28
N THR A 846 33.27 56.86 -12.16
CA THR A 846 33.69 58.22 -11.78
C THR A 846 32.88 59.25 -12.56
N SER A 847 32.37 60.27 -11.88
CA SER A 847 31.64 61.38 -12.50
C SER A 847 31.92 62.71 -11.79
N GLY A 848 31.85 63.81 -12.54
CA GLY A 848 32.16 65.15 -12.07
C GLY A 848 33.60 65.62 -12.33
N THR A 849 33.91 66.84 -11.89
CA THR A 849 35.20 67.54 -12.05
C THR A 849 35.68 68.15 -10.75
N THR A 850 36.97 68.46 -10.66
CA THR A 850 37.63 69.05 -9.49
C THR A 850 38.62 70.12 -9.90
N ALA A 851 38.99 71.01 -8.97
CA ALA A 851 40.02 72.03 -9.20
C ALA A 851 41.16 71.91 -8.15
N PRO A 852 42.38 71.47 -8.51
CA PRO A 852 42.80 70.97 -9.83
C PRO A 852 42.13 69.63 -10.19
N ALA A 853 42.30 69.18 -11.44
CA ALA A 853 41.78 67.88 -11.89
C ALA A 853 42.36 66.72 -11.06
N PHE A 854 41.51 65.76 -10.69
CA PHE A 854 41.91 64.64 -9.85
C PHE A 854 42.69 63.57 -10.62
N ALA A 855 43.62 62.91 -9.94
CA ALA A 855 44.25 61.70 -10.43
C ALA A 855 43.37 60.48 -10.09
N ALA A 856 42.95 59.73 -11.10
CA ALA A 856 42.33 58.42 -10.92
C ALA A 856 43.43 57.36 -10.69
N VAL A 857 43.24 56.49 -9.70
CA VAL A 857 44.17 55.40 -9.35
C VAL A 857 43.36 54.12 -9.12
N PRO A 858 43.81 52.94 -9.59
CA PRO A 858 43.22 51.66 -9.20
C PRO A 858 43.45 51.31 -7.71
#